data_AF-A0A8H7HTK3-F1
#
_entry.id   AF-A0A8H7HTK3-F1
#
_cell.length_a   1.000
_cell.length_b   1.000
_cell.length_c   1.000
_cell.angle_alpha   90.00
_cell.angle_beta   90.00
_cell.angle_gamma   90.00
#
_symmetry.space_group_name_H-M   'P 1'
#
loop_
_entity.id
_entity.type
_entity.pdbx_description
1 polymer ?
#
loop_
_entity_poly.entity_id
_entity_poly.type
_entity_poly.pdbx_seq_one_letter_code
_entity_poly.pdbx_strand_id
1 'polypeptide(L)'
;MTAIPRPYTGGGYGDVYKWSKKDGSIVSIKCLRIYENSESTPKSTKRISRELYHLFKAGHDNVLELTGVALFNGQIAIVSPWMKNGNLRKYIRSQPEVDRWSLCIQIAEGLAHIHSIKMVHGDLKAENILVSDQGVVKISDFGNSILEECSLRYTATSRVGGGTSRWMAWELFSDPPANISATTDVHSLGMTLLEVMTGEYPYAEYKGNISVLGPLSEKRLPKRPEAFASHRRWGDERWALLLDCWNVEPNLRPDSLKVLNRAFDTAQYYDFPRYDVNIGQRRSPYSLTWPQYQLMTTLHKHIVSSSSSLVADALVGVSALNPRAAVDKQHKVLYLAEPDRSRVAIISGGGAGHEPAHSGFVDYESQDRRIHPAAVCGDVFASPNANQVKRALQLVENEKGILMVVKWVFGSYTGDILNFGLAREQYCAANPSKVNSLKFVVVGDDVSVGKKQGEIVGRRGLAGTVLVYKIAGALAQQGASLEEVQEVAQFVADRLGTIAVGLEHCHVPGADPGSTHLEADEIEVGMGIHNESGHTRVRPIPALPELVDKLLGYLFATPESDPDRSFLPWPERGVAGDCVLLVNNLGGLSALELSSAAKTISEKITESGINIERMLVGTYMTSLNMPGFSVTLLLLPQSDETKVSKDKLLRLLDAPAKTPAWTWTSGASPITRSSVASPLAEASTQKGSTPASNQFSDLVRRACHALIRAEPEITQMDQIVGDGDCGTTLKAGAEAVLDALNKPEFASYGARGSISQIGQIVGDAMGGTSGALYSIYISALAQGLQGASSGDSGEPTRGQYADAAAFALERLYTYTRARPPSRTLVDPLAAFVESLKDPDAHLEQAFEAAQRAAEETKNLPARAGRAAYVNAEAVKGTCDPGAWGIRCLLEGLLKGSSK
;
A
#
# COMPACT_ATOMS: atom_id res chain seq x y z
N MET A 1 -27.98 -41.26 18.42
CA MET A 1 -27.84 -41.29 16.95
C MET A 1 -28.89 -40.37 16.36
N THR A 2 -28.54 -39.11 16.09
CA THR A 2 -29.41 -38.19 15.34
C THR A 2 -29.38 -38.58 13.86
N ALA A 3 -30.55 -38.72 13.23
CA ALA A 3 -30.69 -39.16 11.85
C ALA A 3 -29.88 -38.27 10.89
N ILE A 4 -29.11 -38.90 10.00
CA ILE A 4 -28.26 -38.22 9.02
C ILE A 4 -29.19 -37.47 8.03
N PRO A 5 -29.02 -36.16 7.81
CA PRO A 5 -29.84 -35.43 6.84
C PRO A 5 -29.62 -35.98 5.44
N ARG A 6 -30.69 -36.06 4.63
CA ARG A 6 -30.58 -36.48 3.22
C ARG A 6 -29.80 -35.43 2.41
N PRO A 7 -28.92 -35.85 1.48
CA PRO A 7 -28.21 -34.91 0.63
C PRO A 7 -29.19 -34.14 -0.28
N TYR A 8 -28.87 -32.88 -0.55
CA TYR A 8 -29.65 -32.02 -1.44
C TYR A 8 -29.45 -32.42 -2.90
N THR A 9 -28.23 -32.82 -3.26
CA THR A 9 -27.89 -33.39 -4.57
C THR A 9 -26.65 -34.28 -4.43
N GLY A 10 -26.48 -35.25 -5.31
CA GLY A 10 -25.35 -36.19 -5.30
C GLY A 10 -24.88 -36.49 -6.73
N GLY A 11 -23.57 -36.63 -6.91
CA GLY A 11 -22.92 -36.88 -8.21
C GLY A 11 -21.70 -37.79 -8.09
N GLY A 12 -20.96 -37.96 -9.20
CA GLY A 12 -19.79 -38.84 -9.27
C GLY A 12 -18.65 -38.46 -8.30
N TYR A 13 -18.55 -37.18 -7.94
CA TYR A 13 -17.45 -36.63 -7.13
C TYR A 13 -17.81 -36.40 -5.65
N GLY A 14 -19.08 -36.54 -5.26
CA GLY A 14 -19.51 -36.23 -3.90
C GLY A 14 -21.00 -35.97 -3.71
N ASP A 15 -21.39 -35.88 -2.44
CA ASP A 15 -22.75 -35.54 -2.00
C ASP A 15 -22.76 -34.15 -1.36
N VAL A 16 -23.74 -33.31 -1.73
CA VAL A 16 -23.85 -31.92 -1.26
C VAL A 16 -25.03 -31.79 -0.30
N TYR A 17 -24.76 -31.30 0.90
CA TYR A 17 -25.74 -31.03 1.94
C TYR A 17 -25.94 -29.52 2.09
N LYS A 18 -27.19 -29.11 2.35
CA LYS A 18 -27.53 -27.73 2.72
C LYS A 18 -27.60 -27.65 4.24
N TRP A 19 -26.86 -26.71 4.84
CA TRP A 19 -26.75 -26.59 6.29
C TRP A 19 -26.99 -25.15 6.75
N SER A 20 -27.70 -24.97 7.86
CA SER A 20 -27.88 -23.66 8.51
C SER A 20 -26.90 -23.53 9.66
N LYS A 21 -26.04 -22.50 9.63
CA LYS A 21 -25.18 -22.14 10.74
C LYS A 21 -26.01 -21.54 11.89
N LYS A 22 -25.39 -21.46 13.08
CA LYS A 22 -26.02 -20.91 14.30
C LYS A 22 -26.39 -19.43 14.15
N ASP A 23 -25.67 -18.70 13.30
CA ASP A 23 -25.92 -17.30 12.96
C ASP A 23 -27.05 -17.12 11.91
N GLY A 24 -27.69 -18.20 11.47
CA GLY A 24 -28.76 -18.19 10.46
C GLY A 24 -28.28 -18.19 9.01
N SER A 25 -26.97 -18.09 8.75
CA SER A 25 -26.43 -18.17 7.39
C SER A 25 -26.47 -19.61 6.85
N ILE A 26 -26.74 -19.75 5.55
CA ILE A 26 -26.87 -21.05 4.89
C ILE A 26 -25.59 -21.36 4.11
N VAL A 27 -25.04 -22.55 4.34
CA VAL A 27 -23.87 -23.05 3.63
C VAL A 27 -24.17 -24.36 2.91
N SER A 28 -23.37 -24.65 1.89
CA SER A 28 -23.23 -25.96 1.27
C SER A 28 -22.08 -26.71 1.93
N ILE A 29 -22.27 -28.00 2.18
CA ILE A 29 -21.24 -28.92 2.66
C ILE A 29 -21.13 -30.02 1.60
N LYS A 30 -20.05 -30.01 0.81
CA LYS A 30 -19.80 -31.01 -0.24
C LYS A 30 -18.83 -32.05 0.28
N CYS A 31 -19.33 -33.27 0.53
CA CYS A 31 -18.53 -34.42 0.92
C CYS A 31 -17.85 -35.03 -0.29
N LEU A 32 -16.52 -35.09 -0.28
CA LEU A 32 -15.73 -35.64 -1.39
C LEU A 32 -15.68 -37.16 -1.31
N ARG A 33 -15.89 -37.84 -2.44
CA ARG A 33 -15.69 -39.29 -2.55
C ARG A 33 -14.22 -39.57 -2.85
N ILE A 34 -13.48 -40.03 -1.85
CA ILE A 34 -12.09 -40.45 -1.99
C ILE A 34 -12.09 -41.96 -2.24
N TYR A 35 -11.70 -42.39 -3.44
CA TYR A 35 -11.47 -43.79 -3.75
C TYR A 35 -10.02 -44.14 -3.37
N GLU A 36 -9.82 -44.79 -2.23
CA GLU A 36 -8.50 -45.25 -1.79
C GLU A 36 -8.03 -46.44 -2.62
N ASN A 37 -6.87 -46.33 -3.27
CA ASN A 37 -6.01 -47.49 -3.48
C ASN A 37 -5.30 -47.76 -2.15
N SER A 38 -5.42 -48.99 -1.66
CA SER A 38 -4.91 -49.46 -0.37
C SER A 38 -3.45 -49.06 -0.13
N GLU A 39 -3.16 -48.63 1.11
CA GLU A 39 -1.86 -48.26 1.70
C GLU A 39 -1.42 -46.79 1.57
N SER A 40 -2.01 -45.88 2.36
CA SER A 40 -1.25 -44.84 3.12
C SER A 40 -2.11 -43.93 4.04
N THR A 41 -1.67 -43.87 5.29
CA THR A 41 -2.06 -43.09 6.51
C THR A 41 -2.73 -41.70 6.42
N PRO A 42 -3.29 -41.16 7.56
CA PRO A 42 -3.86 -39.79 7.74
C PRO A 42 -3.00 -38.57 7.38
N LYS A 43 -1.78 -38.75 6.86
CA LYS A 43 -0.86 -37.68 6.44
C LYS A 43 -1.22 -37.12 5.06
N SER A 44 -1.82 -37.92 4.18
CA SER A 44 -2.28 -37.52 2.85
C SER A 44 -3.52 -36.61 2.93
N THR A 45 -4.47 -36.93 3.81
CA THR A 45 -5.72 -36.16 4.00
C THR A 45 -5.50 -34.76 4.59
N LYS A 46 -4.53 -34.56 5.50
CA LYS A 46 -4.15 -33.23 6.00
C LYS A 46 -3.44 -32.38 4.95
N ARG A 47 -2.64 -33.00 4.08
CA ARG A 47 -1.93 -32.31 2.99
C ARG A 47 -2.92 -31.83 1.92
N ILE A 48 -3.86 -32.70 1.52
CA ILE A 48 -4.96 -32.38 0.59
C ILE A 48 -5.87 -31.27 1.13
N SER A 49 -6.22 -31.33 2.42
CA SER A 49 -7.05 -30.28 3.06
C SER A 49 -6.34 -28.93 3.11
N ARG A 50 -5.00 -28.93 3.29
CA ARG A 50 -4.18 -27.71 3.37
C ARG A 50 -3.96 -27.10 1.98
N GLU A 51 -3.67 -27.93 0.98
CA GLU A 51 -3.52 -27.49 -0.42
C GLU A 51 -4.84 -26.95 -0.99
N LEU A 52 -5.98 -27.63 -0.75
CA LEU A 52 -7.32 -27.13 -1.12
C LEU A 52 -7.69 -25.84 -0.38
N TYR A 53 -7.31 -25.69 0.89
CA TYR A 53 -7.59 -24.48 1.65
C TYR A 53 -6.80 -23.26 1.14
N HIS A 54 -5.53 -23.45 0.77
CA HIS A 54 -4.68 -22.34 0.30
C HIS A 54 -5.05 -21.86 -1.11
N LEU A 55 -5.45 -22.76 -2.02
CA LEU A 55 -5.83 -22.37 -3.38
C LEU A 55 -7.11 -21.52 -3.46
N PHE A 56 -8.09 -21.78 -2.59
CA PHE A 56 -9.37 -21.08 -2.64
C PHE A 56 -9.39 -19.76 -1.88
N LYS A 57 -8.30 -19.40 -1.18
CA LYS A 57 -8.18 -18.14 -0.44
C LYS A 57 -7.71 -16.97 -1.34
N ALA A 58 -7.44 -17.23 -2.62
CA ALA A 58 -7.06 -16.21 -3.60
C ALA A 58 -8.23 -15.33 -4.10
N GLY A 59 -9.48 -15.62 -3.66
CA GLY A 59 -10.65 -14.73 -3.70
C GLY A 59 -10.97 -14.04 -5.03
N HIS A 60 -11.97 -14.56 -5.78
CA HIS A 60 -12.48 -13.89 -6.98
C HIS A 60 -14.01 -13.89 -7.05
N ASP A 61 -14.61 -12.81 -7.55
CA ASP A 61 -16.06 -12.63 -7.61
C ASP A 61 -16.78 -13.63 -8.51
N ASN A 62 -16.07 -14.26 -9.44
CA ASN A 62 -16.63 -15.32 -10.29
C ASN A 62 -16.12 -16.73 -10.00
N VAL A 63 -15.46 -16.94 -8.87
CA VAL A 63 -15.04 -18.27 -8.40
C VAL A 63 -15.72 -18.56 -7.06
N LEU A 64 -16.21 -19.78 -6.86
CA LEU A 64 -16.90 -20.14 -5.62
C LEU A 64 -15.90 -20.16 -4.46
N GLU A 65 -16.12 -19.26 -3.49
CA GLU A 65 -15.29 -19.17 -2.30
C GLU A 65 -15.43 -20.42 -1.40
N LEU A 66 -14.30 -20.85 -0.84
CA LEU A 66 -14.24 -21.86 0.21
C LEU A 66 -14.23 -21.20 1.58
N THR A 67 -15.32 -21.33 2.34
CA THR A 67 -15.39 -20.84 3.72
C THR A 67 -14.60 -21.72 4.68
N GLY A 68 -14.40 -23.01 4.36
CA GLY A 68 -13.55 -23.90 5.15
C GLY A 68 -13.63 -25.36 4.75
N VAL A 69 -12.80 -26.19 5.39
CA VAL A 69 -12.82 -27.65 5.26
C VAL A 69 -13.30 -28.25 6.58
N ALA A 70 -14.22 -29.21 6.50
CA ALA A 70 -14.78 -29.90 7.64
C ALA A 70 -14.67 -31.42 7.46
N LEU A 71 -14.67 -32.16 8.57
CA LEU A 71 -14.92 -33.60 8.53
C LEU A 71 -16.42 -33.81 8.75
N PHE A 72 -17.13 -34.32 7.74
CA PHE A 72 -18.57 -34.55 7.80
C PHE A 72 -18.86 -36.01 7.47
N ASN A 73 -19.51 -36.73 8.39
CA ASN A 73 -19.78 -38.18 8.29
C ASN A 73 -18.52 -39.04 7.99
N GLY A 74 -17.37 -38.67 8.55
CA GLY A 74 -16.10 -39.40 8.35
C GLY A 74 -15.43 -39.14 6.99
N GLN A 75 -15.96 -38.23 6.18
CA GLN A 75 -15.37 -37.81 4.90
C GLN A 75 -14.92 -36.35 4.95
N ILE A 76 -13.89 -36.02 4.16
CA ILE A 76 -13.50 -34.61 3.96
C ILE A 76 -14.63 -33.91 3.22
N ALA A 77 -15.07 -32.79 3.78
CA ALA A 77 -16.10 -31.96 3.21
C ALA A 77 -15.61 -30.52 3.04
N ILE A 78 -15.99 -29.93 1.91
CA ILE A 78 -15.73 -28.55 1.53
C ILE A 78 -16.97 -27.73 1.90
N VAL A 79 -16.77 -26.61 2.61
CA VAL A 79 -17.85 -25.74 3.09
C VAL A 79 -17.83 -24.41 2.32
N SER A 80 -18.87 -24.12 1.56
CA SER A 80 -18.98 -22.90 0.75
C SER A 80 -20.34 -22.22 0.93
N PRO A 81 -20.48 -20.91 0.65
CA PRO A 81 -21.78 -20.22 0.74
C PRO A 81 -22.84 -20.89 -0.15
N TRP A 82 -24.09 -20.95 0.31
CA TRP A 82 -25.17 -21.57 -0.47
C TRP A 82 -25.66 -20.66 -1.60
N MET A 83 -25.50 -21.10 -2.84
CA MET A 83 -25.97 -20.39 -4.03
C MET A 83 -27.47 -20.66 -4.27
N LYS A 84 -28.33 -19.68 -3.95
CA LYS A 84 -29.79 -19.83 -3.96
C LYS A 84 -30.37 -20.11 -5.34
N ASN A 85 -29.78 -19.53 -6.39
CA ASN A 85 -30.26 -19.66 -7.77
C ASN A 85 -29.80 -20.96 -8.46
N GLY A 86 -29.06 -21.83 -7.74
CA GLY A 86 -28.63 -23.13 -8.26
C GLY A 86 -27.57 -23.00 -9.35
N ASN A 87 -27.52 -24.00 -10.24
CA ASN A 87 -26.58 -23.98 -11.36
C ASN A 87 -27.08 -23.12 -12.53
N LEU A 88 -26.13 -22.61 -13.30
CA LEU A 88 -26.35 -21.66 -14.38
C LEU A 88 -27.28 -22.24 -15.45
N ARG A 89 -27.16 -23.54 -15.76
CA ARG A 89 -28.03 -24.22 -16.73
C ARG A 89 -29.52 -24.16 -16.33
N LYS A 90 -29.84 -24.39 -15.06
CA LYS A 90 -31.21 -24.25 -14.55
C LYS A 90 -31.63 -22.78 -14.50
N TYR A 91 -30.71 -21.91 -14.11
CA TYR A 91 -30.96 -20.47 -13.99
C TYR A 91 -31.38 -19.83 -15.33
N ILE A 92 -30.62 -20.02 -16.42
CA ILE A 92 -30.94 -19.45 -17.74
C ILE A 92 -32.24 -19.98 -18.35
N ARG A 93 -32.69 -21.18 -17.94
CA ARG A 93 -34.00 -21.74 -18.33
C ARG A 93 -35.15 -21.12 -17.55
N SER A 94 -34.92 -20.82 -16.27
CA SER A 94 -35.90 -20.13 -15.42
C SER A 94 -35.96 -18.63 -15.67
N GLN A 95 -34.92 -18.04 -16.27
CA GLN A 95 -34.79 -16.61 -16.56
C GLN A 95 -34.44 -16.41 -18.05
N PRO A 96 -35.40 -16.57 -18.98
CA PRO A 96 -35.13 -16.51 -20.41
C PRO A 96 -34.60 -15.14 -20.89
N GLU A 97 -34.99 -14.06 -20.20
CA GLU A 97 -34.62 -12.67 -20.51
C GLU A 97 -33.27 -12.21 -19.92
N VAL A 98 -32.54 -13.10 -19.24
CA VAL A 98 -31.25 -12.73 -18.65
C VAL A 98 -30.22 -12.42 -19.74
N ASP A 99 -29.36 -11.42 -19.51
CA ASP A 99 -28.25 -11.13 -20.40
C ASP A 99 -27.22 -12.26 -20.38
N ARG A 100 -27.38 -13.20 -21.31
CA ARG A 100 -26.52 -14.38 -21.46
C ARG A 100 -25.08 -14.03 -21.77
N TRP A 101 -24.81 -12.91 -22.45
CA TRP A 101 -23.43 -12.53 -22.79
C TRP A 101 -22.70 -11.91 -21.60
N SER A 102 -23.41 -11.14 -20.76
CA SER A 102 -22.85 -10.71 -19.46
C SER A 102 -22.45 -11.90 -18.58
N LEU A 103 -23.26 -12.96 -18.55
CA LEU A 103 -22.91 -14.20 -17.85
C LEU A 103 -21.68 -14.87 -18.48
N CYS A 104 -21.56 -14.87 -19.82
CA CYS A 104 -20.39 -15.38 -20.55
C CYS A 104 -19.10 -14.65 -20.17
N ILE A 105 -19.14 -13.32 -20.04
CA ILE A 105 -17.99 -12.49 -19.62
C ILE A 105 -17.56 -12.87 -18.21
N GLN A 106 -18.49 -12.95 -17.27
CA GLN A 106 -18.19 -13.33 -15.89
C GLN A 106 -17.58 -14.75 -15.78
N ILE A 107 -17.98 -15.70 -16.63
CA ILE A 107 -17.36 -17.03 -16.69
C ILE A 107 -15.91 -16.93 -17.19
N ALA A 108 -15.67 -16.15 -18.25
CA ALA A 108 -14.32 -15.94 -18.77
C ALA A 108 -13.42 -15.25 -17.73
N GLU A 109 -13.96 -14.31 -16.95
CA GLU A 109 -13.27 -13.61 -15.86
C GLU A 109 -12.85 -14.58 -14.75
N GLY A 110 -13.78 -15.46 -14.32
CA GLY A 110 -13.48 -16.52 -13.36
C GLY A 110 -12.42 -17.50 -13.85
N LEU A 111 -12.43 -17.89 -15.14
CA LEU A 111 -11.42 -18.81 -15.68
C LEU A 111 -10.06 -18.14 -15.86
N ALA A 112 -10.00 -16.87 -16.26
CA ALA A 112 -8.76 -16.11 -16.36
C ALA A 112 -8.07 -16.01 -15.00
N HIS A 113 -8.84 -15.81 -13.92
CA HIS A 113 -8.33 -15.87 -12.55
C HIS A 113 -7.80 -17.28 -12.19
N ILE A 114 -8.54 -18.35 -12.52
CA ILE A 114 -8.09 -19.73 -12.26
C ILE A 114 -6.74 -20.02 -12.95
N HIS A 115 -6.56 -19.57 -14.20
CA HIS A 115 -5.31 -19.78 -14.93
C HIS A 115 -4.17 -18.88 -14.44
N SER A 116 -4.45 -17.66 -13.94
CA SER A 116 -3.41 -16.76 -13.42
C SER A 116 -2.72 -17.32 -12.17
N ILE A 117 -3.42 -18.13 -11.39
CA ILE A 117 -2.87 -18.87 -10.24
C ILE A 117 -2.29 -20.25 -10.63
N LYS A 118 -2.02 -20.49 -11.92
CA LYS A 118 -1.47 -21.74 -12.48
C LYS A 118 -2.31 -22.99 -12.15
N MET A 119 -3.63 -22.83 -11.99
CA MET A 119 -4.57 -23.94 -11.82
C MET A 119 -5.32 -24.21 -13.11
N VAL A 120 -5.61 -25.48 -13.38
CA VAL A 120 -6.48 -25.92 -14.49
C VAL A 120 -7.74 -26.54 -13.91
N HIS A 121 -8.93 -26.16 -14.41
CA HIS A 121 -10.22 -26.61 -13.90
C HIS A 121 -10.58 -28.03 -14.34
N GLY A 122 -10.51 -28.33 -15.64
CA GLY A 122 -10.67 -29.68 -16.22
C GLY A 122 -12.10 -30.23 -16.39
N ASP A 123 -13.15 -29.48 -16.05
CA ASP A 123 -14.57 -29.88 -16.25
C ASP A 123 -15.49 -28.64 -16.30
N LEU A 124 -15.14 -27.65 -17.10
CA LEU A 124 -15.92 -26.42 -17.20
C LEU A 124 -17.18 -26.62 -18.06
N LYS A 125 -18.36 -26.38 -17.48
CA LYS A 125 -19.71 -26.48 -18.09
C LYS A 125 -20.74 -25.72 -17.25
N ALA A 126 -21.90 -25.36 -17.82
CA ALA A 126 -22.91 -24.57 -17.09
C ALA A 126 -23.52 -25.29 -15.88
N GLU A 127 -23.39 -26.62 -15.77
CA GLU A 127 -23.79 -27.37 -14.57
C GLU A 127 -22.85 -27.16 -13.37
N ASN A 128 -21.58 -26.86 -13.64
CA ASN A 128 -20.53 -26.61 -12.64
C ASN A 128 -20.37 -25.11 -12.31
N ILE A 129 -21.20 -24.25 -12.90
CA ILE A 129 -21.25 -22.82 -12.59
C ILE A 129 -22.51 -22.56 -11.78
N LEU A 130 -22.36 -21.95 -10.60
CA LEU A 130 -23.47 -21.60 -9.72
C LEU A 130 -23.83 -20.12 -9.87
N VAL A 131 -25.03 -19.73 -9.46
CA VAL A 131 -25.49 -18.34 -9.52
C VAL A 131 -25.87 -17.86 -8.12
N SER A 132 -25.27 -16.75 -7.69
CA SER A 132 -25.57 -16.10 -6.43
C SER A 132 -26.98 -15.52 -6.41
N ASP A 133 -27.46 -15.11 -5.25
CA ASP A 133 -28.74 -14.41 -5.12
C ASP A 133 -28.79 -13.07 -5.85
N GLN A 134 -27.64 -12.45 -6.09
CA GLN A 134 -27.48 -11.22 -6.88
C GLN A 134 -27.31 -11.47 -8.39
N GLY A 135 -27.40 -12.72 -8.86
CA GLY A 135 -27.23 -13.05 -10.27
C GLY A 135 -25.77 -13.13 -10.74
N VAL A 136 -24.81 -13.15 -9.83
CA VAL A 136 -23.37 -13.28 -10.13
C VAL A 136 -23.01 -14.74 -10.30
N VAL A 137 -22.32 -15.10 -11.39
CA VAL A 137 -21.89 -16.49 -11.61
C VAL A 137 -20.66 -16.82 -10.76
N LYS A 138 -20.57 -18.08 -10.31
CA LYS A 138 -19.49 -18.61 -9.47
C LYS A 138 -19.06 -19.97 -10.01
N ILE A 139 -17.87 -20.04 -10.60
CA ILE A 139 -17.28 -21.31 -11.07
C ILE A 139 -17.04 -22.23 -9.86
N SER A 140 -17.48 -23.48 -9.97
CA SER A 140 -17.44 -24.47 -8.90
C SER A 140 -17.06 -25.86 -9.43
N ASP A 141 -16.93 -26.82 -8.53
CA ASP A 141 -16.61 -28.23 -8.85
C ASP A 141 -15.24 -28.49 -9.47
N PHE A 142 -14.21 -28.24 -8.66
CA PHE A 142 -12.79 -28.43 -8.98
C PHE A 142 -12.32 -29.89 -8.83
N GLY A 143 -13.22 -30.88 -8.90
CA GLY A 143 -12.92 -32.29 -8.66
C GLY A 143 -11.94 -32.93 -9.65
N ASN A 144 -11.68 -32.29 -10.80
CA ASN A 144 -10.69 -32.70 -11.81
C ASN A 144 -9.54 -31.68 -11.96
N SER A 145 -9.40 -30.74 -11.02
CA SER A 145 -8.39 -29.68 -11.13
C SER A 145 -6.97 -30.20 -10.87
N ILE A 146 -6.01 -29.66 -11.62
CA ILE A 146 -4.59 -30.03 -11.52
C ILE A 146 -3.79 -28.75 -11.23
N LEU A 147 -2.93 -28.81 -10.21
CA LEU A 147 -1.86 -27.84 -9.98
C LEU A 147 -0.56 -28.37 -10.55
N GLU A 148 0.16 -27.52 -11.28
CA GLU A 148 1.40 -27.86 -11.98
C GLU A 148 2.52 -28.40 -11.06
N GLU A 149 2.45 -28.14 -9.74
CA GLU A 149 3.46 -28.55 -8.74
C GLU A 149 3.00 -29.65 -7.75
N CYS A 150 1.76 -30.14 -7.85
CA CYS A 150 1.27 -31.22 -6.99
C CYS A 150 1.21 -32.55 -7.73
N SER A 151 1.84 -33.60 -7.18
CA SER A 151 1.74 -34.99 -7.66
C SER A 151 0.38 -35.64 -7.31
N LEU A 152 -0.72 -34.89 -7.43
CA LEU A 152 -2.08 -35.34 -7.17
C LEU A 152 -2.80 -35.54 -8.50
N ARG A 153 -2.74 -36.77 -9.04
CA ARG A 153 -3.64 -37.19 -10.12
C ARG A 153 -4.93 -37.70 -9.49
N TYR A 154 -6.02 -36.92 -9.60
CA TYR A 154 -7.35 -37.49 -9.41
C TYR A 154 -7.55 -38.55 -10.50
N THR A 155 -7.67 -39.81 -10.10
CA THR A 155 -7.75 -40.95 -11.04
C THR A 155 -8.91 -40.76 -11.99
N ALA A 156 -8.59 -40.75 -13.29
CA ALA A 156 -9.53 -40.70 -14.40
C ALA A 156 -10.40 -41.96 -14.45
N THR A 157 -11.48 -41.99 -13.65
CA THR A 157 -12.54 -43.01 -13.75
C THR A 157 -13.88 -42.36 -14.06
N SER A 158 -13.98 -41.79 -15.26
CA SER A 158 -15.25 -41.65 -15.99
C SER A 158 -15.05 -41.84 -17.49
N ARG A 159 -14.02 -42.63 -17.88
CA ARG A 159 -13.93 -43.15 -19.24
C ARG A 159 -15.14 -44.06 -19.44
N VAL A 160 -16.06 -43.59 -20.29
CA VAL A 160 -17.27 -44.30 -20.75
C VAL A 160 -18.43 -44.29 -19.74
N GLY A 161 -19.14 -43.16 -19.60
CA GLY A 161 -20.48 -43.19 -18.99
C GLY A 161 -21.19 -41.88 -18.60
N GLY A 162 -20.49 -40.77 -18.39
CA GLY A 162 -21.10 -39.51 -17.91
C GLY A 162 -21.15 -38.44 -18.99
N GLY A 163 -22.20 -37.60 -19.01
CA GLY A 163 -22.53 -36.70 -20.12
C GLY A 163 -21.56 -35.56 -20.45
N THR A 164 -20.37 -35.48 -19.85
CA THR A 164 -19.36 -34.40 -20.04
C THR A 164 -18.64 -34.42 -21.39
N SER A 165 -18.73 -35.50 -22.19
CA SER A 165 -17.94 -35.65 -23.42
C SER A 165 -18.10 -34.52 -24.45
N ARG A 166 -19.20 -33.77 -24.42
CA ARG A 166 -19.52 -32.68 -25.35
C ARG A 166 -18.67 -31.41 -25.17
N TRP A 167 -18.06 -31.22 -23.98
CA TRP A 167 -17.22 -30.04 -23.68
C TRP A 167 -15.72 -30.33 -23.78
N MET A 168 -15.35 -31.62 -23.77
CA MET A 168 -13.95 -32.07 -23.79
C MET A 168 -13.23 -31.73 -25.10
N ALA A 169 -11.97 -31.33 -24.99
CA ALA A 169 -11.10 -31.07 -26.13
C ALA A 169 -10.68 -32.39 -26.82
N TRP A 170 -10.50 -32.39 -28.15
CA TRP A 170 -10.21 -33.62 -28.92
C TRP A 170 -8.91 -34.33 -28.51
N GLU A 171 -7.91 -33.59 -28.04
CA GLU A 171 -6.61 -34.15 -27.64
C GLU A 171 -6.75 -35.11 -26.44
N LEU A 172 -7.82 -34.97 -25.66
CA LEU A 172 -8.15 -35.88 -24.55
C LEU A 172 -8.69 -37.24 -25.03
N PHE A 173 -9.05 -37.37 -26.31
CA PHE A 173 -9.50 -38.61 -26.95
C PHE A 173 -8.42 -39.28 -27.82
N SER A 174 -7.21 -38.71 -27.89
CA SER A 174 -6.07 -39.30 -28.62
C SER A 174 -5.54 -40.55 -27.91
N ASP A 175 -4.75 -41.37 -28.60
CA ASP A 175 -4.05 -42.52 -28.01
C ASP A 175 -2.52 -42.37 -28.20
N PRO A 176 -1.74 -42.14 -27.12
CA PRO A 176 -2.19 -41.95 -25.75
C PRO A 176 -2.90 -40.59 -25.55
N PRO A 177 -3.85 -40.49 -24.60
CA PRO A 177 -4.60 -39.26 -24.36
C PRO A 177 -3.71 -38.17 -23.73
N ALA A 178 -3.91 -36.93 -24.17
CA ALA A 178 -3.22 -35.78 -23.59
C ALA A 178 -3.63 -35.53 -22.13
N ASN A 179 -2.77 -34.83 -21.39
CA ASN A 179 -3.11 -34.35 -20.05
C ASN A 179 -4.05 -33.13 -20.15
N ILE A 180 -4.89 -32.94 -19.12
CA ILE A 180 -5.67 -31.72 -18.95
C ILE A 180 -4.69 -30.54 -18.75
N SER A 181 -4.96 -29.43 -19.43
CA SER A 181 -4.14 -28.22 -19.44
C SER A 181 -5.00 -26.95 -19.57
N ALA A 182 -4.39 -25.78 -19.40
CA ALA A 182 -5.06 -24.50 -19.62
C ALA A 182 -5.70 -24.39 -21.02
N THR A 183 -5.08 -25.00 -22.05
CA THR A 183 -5.62 -24.99 -23.42
C THR A 183 -6.84 -25.91 -23.58
N THR A 184 -6.94 -26.99 -22.80
CA THR A 184 -8.16 -27.85 -22.74
C THR A 184 -9.32 -27.15 -22.02
N ASP A 185 -9.02 -26.31 -21.03
CA ASP A 185 -10.01 -25.46 -20.34
C ASP A 185 -10.57 -24.39 -21.27
N VAL A 186 -9.73 -23.76 -22.11
CA VAL A 186 -10.17 -22.77 -23.11
C VAL A 186 -11.14 -23.39 -24.12
N HIS A 187 -10.89 -24.63 -24.56
CA HIS A 187 -11.85 -25.34 -25.41
C HIS A 187 -13.20 -25.55 -24.69
N SER A 188 -13.14 -25.99 -23.44
CA SER A 188 -14.32 -26.23 -22.59
C SER A 188 -15.08 -24.93 -22.29
N LEU A 189 -14.37 -23.79 -22.15
CA LEU A 189 -14.93 -22.46 -22.05
C LEU A 189 -15.74 -22.15 -23.30
N GLY A 190 -15.17 -22.30 -24.50
CA GLY A 190 -15.91 -22.09 -25.76
C GLY A 190 -17.22 -22.89 -25.84
N MET A 191 -17.19 -24.17 -25.44
CA MET A 191 -18.40 -25.02 -25.39
C MET A 191 -19.40 -24.55 -24.34
N THR A 192 -18.92 -24.04 -23.20
CA THR A 192 -19.75 -23.48 -22.13
C THR A 192 -20.41 -22.16 -22.54
N LEU A 193 -19.69 -21.29 -23.25
CA LEU A 193 -20.26 -20.04 -23.79
C LEU A 193 -21.33 -20.34 -24.84
N LEU A 194 -21.12 -21.35 -25.70
CA LEU A 194 -22.13 -21.84 -26.63
C LEU A 194 -23.39 -22.35 -25.90
N GLU A 195 -23.20 -23.13 -24.84
CA GLU A 195 -24.28 -23.67 -24.01
C GLU A 195 -25.09 -22.54 -23.36
N VAL A 196 -24.44 -21.52 -22.80
CA VAL A 196 -25.11 -20.37 -22.15
C VAL A 196 -25.88 -19.55 -23.18
N MET A 197 -25.29 -19.25 -24.33
CA MET A 197 -25.92 -18.44 -25.37
C MET A 197 -27.14 -19.13 -26.00
N THR A 198 -27.06 -20.44 -26.23
CA THR A 198 -28.17 -21.19 -26.84
C THR A 198 -29.20 -21.68 -25.84
N GLY A 199 -28.80 -21.97 -24.60
CA GLY A 199 -29.61 -22.70 -23.62
C GLY A 199 -29.68 -24.21 -23.88
N GLU A 200 -28.99 -24.69 -24.91
CA GLU A 200 -28.94 -26.08 -25.35
C GLU A 200 -27.58 -26.73 -25.06
N TYR A 201 -27.51 -28.05 -25.10
CA TYR A 201 -26.22 -28.74 -25.00
C TYR A 201 -25.37 -28.49 -26.28
N PRO A 202 -24.04 -28.39 -26.18
CA PRO A 202 -23.19 -28.43 -27.38
C PRO A 202 -23.49 -29.69 -28.20
N TYR A 203 -23.53 -29.55 -29.53
CA TYR A 203 -23.95 -30.63 -30.44
C TYR A 203 -25.41 -31.10 -30.24
N ALA A 204 -26.34 -30.16 -30.03
CA ALA A 204 -27.76 -30.43 -29.79
C ALA A 204 -28.44 -31.26 -30.90
N GLU A 205 -27.90 -31.23 -32.12
CA GLU A 205 -28.36 -32.03 -33.25
C GLU A 205 -28.17 -33.55 -33.05
N TYR A 206 -27.36 -33.97 -32.08
CA TYR A 206 -27.13 -35.37 -31.70
C TYR A 206 -27.84 -35.72 -30.39
N LYS A 207 -28.95 -36.48 -30.50
CA LYS A 207 -29.87 -36.80 -29.39
C LYS A 207 -29.31 -37.68 -28.26
N GLY A 208 -28.03 -38.10 -28.29
CA GLY A 208 -27.42 -38.95 -27.26
C GLY A 208 -25.91 -38.73 -27.07
N ASN A 209 -25.38 -39.02 -25.87
CA ASN A 209 -23.95 -38.81 -25.55
C ASN A 209 -23.01 -39.78 -26.27
N ILE A 210 -23.53 -40.89 -26.81
CA ILE A 210 -22.75 -41.83 -27.62
C ILE A 210 -22.68 -41.36 -29.07
N SER A 211 -23.75 -40.76 -29.60
CA SER A 211 -23.81 -40.31 -31.00
C SER A 211 -22.94 -39.08 -31.30
N VAL A 212 -22.48 -38.36 -30.27
CA VAL A 212 -21.52 -37.25 -30.40
C VAL A 212 -20.05 -37.71 -30.48
N LEU A 213 -19.74 -38.95 -30.07
CA LEU A 213 -18.34 -39.44 -30.05
C LEU A 213 -17.70 -39.53 -31.44
N GLY A 214 -18.45 -39.96 -32.46
CA GLY A 214 -17.98 -40.00 -33.85
C GLY A 214 -17.60 -38.61 -34.40
N PRO A 215 -18.51 -37.62 -34.34
CA PRO A 215 -18.19 -36.23 -34.69
C PRO A 215 -17.00 -35.64 -33.92
N LEU A 216 -16.89 -35.94 -32.62
CA LEU A 216 -15.75 -35.48 -31.80
C LEU A 216 -14.43 -36.13 -32.24
N SER A 217 -14.43 -37.43 -32.57
CA SER A 217 -13.24 -38.12 -33.09
C SER A 217 -12.82 -37.62 -34.48
N GLU A 218 -13.80 -37.17 -35.28
CA GLU A 218 -13.58 -36.53 -36.58
C GLU A 218 -13.21 -35.04 -36.47
N LYS A 219 -13.09 -34.49 -35.25
CA LYS A 219 -12.83 -33.07 -34.97
C LYS A 219 -13.85 -32.12 -35.61
N ARG A 220 -15.10 -32.57 -35.74
CA ARG A 220 -16.19 -31.78 -36.33
C ARG A 220 -16.74 -30.80 -35.28
N LEU A 221 -16.80 -29.51 -35.63
CA LEU A 221 -17.34 -28.46 -34.76
C LEU A 221 -18.88 -28.45 -34.73
N PRO A 222 -19.52 -27.88 -33.68
CA PRO A 222 -20.97 -27.69 -33.63
C PRO A 222 -21.46 -26.81 -34.77
N LYS A 223 -22.68 -27.07 -35.27
CA LYS A 223 -23.31 -26.17 -36.24
C LYS A 223 -23.58 -24.80 -35.61
N ARG A 224 -23.31 -23.72 -36.36
CA ARG A 224 -23.58 -22.35 -35.93
C ARG A 224 -25.08 -22.15 -35.65
N PRO A 225 -25.50 -21.86 -34.41
CA PRO A 225 -26.91 -21.69 -34.06
C PRO A 225 -27.50 -20.36 -34.55
N GLU A 226 -28.82 -20.31 -34.73
CA GLU A 226 -29.55 -19.07 -35.09
C GLU A 226 -29.36 -17.94 -34.07
N ALA A 227 -29.13 -18.27 -32.80
CA ALA A 227 -28.80 -17.31 -31.74
C ALA A 227 -27.55 -16.45 -32.05
N PHE A 228 -26.67 -16.92 -32.95
CA PHE A 228 -25.50 -16.18 -33.45
C PHE A 228 -25.72 -15.59 -34.84
N ALA A 229 -26.88 -15.81 -35.48
CA ALA A 229 -27.18 -15.38 -36.84
C ALA A 229 -28.03 -14.09 -36.93
N SER A 230 -28.69 -13.68 -35.84
CA SER A 230 -29.67 -12.59 -35.82
C SER A 230 -29.10 -11.17 -35.70
N HIS A 231 -27.81 -11.01 -35.38
CA HIS A 231 -27.14 -9.71 -35.26
C HIS A 231 -25.88 -9.66 -36.13
N ARG A 232 -26.00 -9.04 -37.32
CA ARG A 232 -25.09 -9.14 -38.48
C ARG A 232 -23.63 -8.69 -38.29
N ARG A 233 -23.19 -8.34 -37.08
CA ARG A 233 -21.78 -7.99 -36.80
C ARG A 233 -21.25 -8.70 -35.54
N TRP A 234 -21.96 -8.56 -34.43
CA TRP A 234 -21.51 -9.14 -33.15
C TRP A 234 -21.76 -10.64 -33.05
N GLY A 235 -22.80 -11.17 -33.73
CA GLY A 235 -23.00 -12.60 -33.83
C GLY A 235 -21.84 -13.30 -34.54
N ASP A 236 -21.24 -12.65 -35.54
CA ASP A 236 -20.06 -13.13 -36.25
C ASP A 236 -18.80 -13.05 -35.38
N GLU A 237 -18.58 -11.93 -34.68
CA GLU A 237 -17.41 -11.75 -33.80
C GLU A 237 -17.43 -12.68 -32.58
N ARG A 238 -18.61 -12.86 -31.95
CA ARG A 238 -18.79 -13.81 -30.85
C ARG A 238 -18.62 -15.25 -31.32
N TRP A 239 -19.12 -15.58 -32.51
CA TRP A 239 -18.90 -16.90 -33.11
C TRP A 239 -17.43 -17.13 -33.45
N ALA A 240 -16.73 -16.13 -33.99
CA ALA A 240 -15.30 -16.19 -34.26
C ALA A 240 -14.48 -16.43 -32.98
N LEU A 241 -14.85 -15.78 -31.87
CA LEU A 241 -14.25 -16.06 -30.57
C LEU A 241 -14.38 -17.54 -30.16
N LEU A 242 -15.56 -18.15 -30.36
CA LEU A 242 -15.76 -19.57 -30.07
C LEU A 242 -14.92 -20.46 -30.99
N LEU A 243 -14.83 -20.15 -32.28
CA LEU A 243 -13.99 -20.87 -33.23
C LEU A 243 -12.51 -20.85 -32.83
N ASP A 244 -12.02 -19.73 -32.31
CA ASP A 244 -10.64 -19.61 -31.84
C ASP A 244 -10.39 -20.44 -30.57
N CYS A 245 -11.36 -20.51 -29.66
CA CYS A 245 -11.31 -21.43 -28.51
C CYS A 245 -11.29 -22.91 -28.95
N TRP A 246 -11.87 -23.22 -30.11
CA TRP A 246 -11.88 -24.55 -30.72
C TRP A 246 -10.86 -24.68 -31.86
N ASN A 247 -9.67 -24.09 -31.71
CA ASN A 247 -8.59 -24.32 -32.66
C ASN A 247 -7.99 -25.72 -32.49
N VAL A 248 -7.90 -26.50 -33.58
CA VAL A 248 -7.39 -27.89 -33.63
C VAL A 248 -6.04 -28.05 -32.93
N GLU A 249 -5.15 -27.09 -33.10
CA GLU A 249 -3.85 -27.06 -32.44
C GLU A 249 -3.99 -26.38 -31.06
N PRO A 250 -3.79 -27.09 -29.93
CA PRO A 250 -4.01 -26.52 -28.60
C PRO A 250 -3.21 -25.24 -28.32
N ASN A 251 -1.99 -25.14 -28.85
CA ASN A 251 -1.10 -24.00 -28.68
C ASN A 251 -1.53 -22.75 -29.45
N LEU A 252 -2.44 -22.89 -30.43
CA LEU A 252 -3.00 -21.77 -31.20
C LEU A 252 -4.29 -21.22 -30.59
N ARG A 253 -4.84 -21.88 -29.56
CA ARG A 253 -5.99 -21.36 -28.82
C ARG A 253 -5.55 -20.10 -28.03
N PRO A 254 -6.41 -19.07 -27.93
CA PRO A 254 -6.12 -17.92 -27.08
C PRO A 254 -6.00 -18.35 -25.62
N ASP A 255 -5.15 -17.69 -24.84
CA ASP A 255 -5.19 -17.83 -23.38
C ASP A 255 -6.51 -17.26 -22.81
N SER A 256 -6.89 -17.67 -21.60
CA SER A 256 -8.16 -17.28 -20.97
C SER A 256 -8.31 -15.76 -20.80
N LEU A 257 -7.20 -15.03 -20.60
CA LEU A 257 -7.21 -13.57 -20.53
C LEU A 257 -7.52 -12.93 -21.90
N LYS A 258 -6.96 -13.45 -22.99
CA LYS A 258 -7.32 -13.03 -24.35
C LYS A 258 -8.78 -13.35 -24.68
N VAL A 259 -9.31 -14.47 -24.20
CA VAL A 259 -10.74 -14.79 -24.36
C VAL A 259 -11.60 -13.76 -23.62
N LEU A 260 -11.25 -13.40 -22.39
CA LEU A 260 -11.93 -12.37 -21.60
C LEU A 260 -11.93 -11.01 -22.30
N ASN A 261 -10.75 -10.54 -22.73
CA ASN A 261 -10.62 -9.24 -23.40
C ASN A 261 -11.48 -9.17 -24.67
N ARG A 262 -11.47 -10.23 -25.48
CA ARG A 262 -12.32 -10.30 -26.68
C ARG A 262 -13.82 -10.42 -26.36
N ALA A 263 -14.18 -11.05 -25.26
CA ALA A 263 -15.57 -11.11 -24.80
C ALA A 263 -16.08 -9.72 -24.36
N PHE A 264 -15.22 -8.91 -23.72
CA PHE A 264 -15.52 -7.51 -23.39
C PHE A 264 -15.60 -6.60 -24.62
N ASP A 265 -14.66 -6.72 -25.56
CA ASP A 265 -14.64 -5.91 -26.79
C ASP A 265 -15.92 -6.10 -27.62
N THR A 266 -16.46 -7.33 -27.63
CA THR A 266 -17.73 -7.68 -28.30
C THR A 266 -19.00 -7.28 -27.51
N ALA A 267 -18.85 -6.61 -26.37
CA ALA A 267 -19.93 -6.07 -25.55
C ALA A 267 -20.06 -4.52 -25.65
N GLN A 268 -19.01 -3.79 -26.01
CA GLN A 268 -18.97 -2.31 -25.93
C GLN A 268 -19.70 -1.53 -27.04
N TYR A 269 -20.52 -2.16 -27.89
CA TYR A 269 -21.17 -1.47 -29.02
C TYR A 269 -22.63 -1.91 -29.25
N TYR A 270 -23.50 -1.83 -28.23
CA TYR A 270 -24.95 -1.89 -28.46
C TYR A 270 -25.70 -0.75 -27.77
N ASP A 271 -26.50 -0.05 -28.58
CA ASP A 271 -27.50 0.94 -28.19
C ASP A 271 -28.88 0.26 -28.35
N PHE A 272 -29.59 -0.03 -27.25
CA PHE A 272 -30.97 -0.57 -27.29
C PHE A 272 -31.76 -0.29 -25.99
N PRO A 273 -33.10 -0.33 -26.04
CA PRO A 273 -33.98 0.63 -25.38
C PRO A 273 -34.37 0.21 -23.97
N ARG A 274 -34.58 1.22 -23.13
CA ARG A 274 -35.06 1.12 -21.75
C ARG A 274 -36.40 0.39 -21.69
N TYR A 275 -36.38 -0.84 -21.21
CA TYR A 275 -37.46 -1.35 -20.37
C TYR A 275 -37.00 -1.23 -18.92
N ASP A 276 -37.77 -0.46 -18.14
CA ASP A 276 -37.59 -0.27 -16.71
C ASP A 276 -37.63 -1.61 -15.97
N VAL A 277 -36.46 -2.21 -15.83
CA VAL A 277 -36.12 -3.01 -14.66
C VAL A 277 -35.16 -2.14 -13.89
N ASN A 278 -35.58 -1.71 -12.69
CA ASN A 278 -34.77 -0.91 -11.77
C ASN A 278 -33.44 -1.65 -11.45
N ILE A 279 -32.43 -1.47 -12.29
CA ILE A 279 -31.01 -1.79 -12.06
C ILE A 279 -30.27 -0.49 -11.68
N GLY A 280 -30.99 0.43 -11.05
CA GLY A 280 -30.45 1.60 -10.39
C GLY A 280 -31.19 1.74 -9.06
N GLN A 281 -30.45 1.67 -7.96
CA GLN A 281 -30.95 1.87 -6.60
C GLN A 281 -31.82 0.76 -6.00
N ARG A 282 -31.19 -0.35 -5.61
CA ARG A 282 -31.25 -0.73 -4.18
C ARG A 282 -29.85 -0.69 -3.59
N ARG A 283 -29.70 0.25 -2.66
CA ARG A 283 -28.57 0.51 -1.79
C ARG A 283 -28.04 -0.80 -1.18
N SER A 284 -26.83 -1.18 -1.55
CA SER A 284 -25.87 -1.63 -0.54
C SER A 284 -25.34 -0.37 0.17
N PRO A 285 -25.12 -0.37 1.49
CA PRO A 285 -24.41 0.72 2.18
C PRO A 285 -22.96 0.91 1.70
N TYR A 286 -22.49 0.09 0.77
CA TYR A 286 -21.12 0.07 0.28
C TYR A 286 -21.13 0.08 -1.25
N SER A 287 -21.36 1.24 -1.85
CA SER A 287 -20.99 1.49 -3.25
C SER A 287 -20.37 2.88 -3.34
N LEU A 288 -19.09 2.96 -2.95
CA LEU A 288 -18.19 3.92 -3.57
C LEU A 288 -17.80 3.32 -4.93
N THR A 289 -17.94 4.14 -5.95
CA THR A 289 -17.50 3.91 -7.33
C THR A 289 -16.03 3.47 -7.35
N TRP A 290 -15.71 2.42 -8.09
CA TRP A 290 -14.34 1.96 -8.33
C TRP A 290 -13.71 2.70 -9.52
N PRO A 291 -12.82 3.69 -9.26
CA PRO A 291 -11.70 3.95 -10.15
C PRO A 291 -10.35 3.89 -9.43
N GLN A 292 -10.07 2.86 -8.61
CA GLN A 292 -8.91 2.89 -7.68
C GLN A 292 -8.14 1.58 -7.40
N TYR A 293 -8.11 0.56 -8.26
CA TYR A 293 -7.18 -0.58 -8.07
C TYR A 293 -6.16 -0.76 -9.20
N GLN A 294 -5.52 0.35 -9.58
CA GLN A 294 -4.26 0.29 -10.33
C GLN A 294 -3.09 0.97 -9.61
N LEU A 295 -3.24 1.27 -8.31
CA LEU A 295 -2.15 1.76 -7.46
C LEU A 295 -2.04 0.88 -6.21
N MET A 296 -1.13 -0.09 -6.28
CA MET A 296 -0.23 -0.54 -5.19
C MET A 296 0.67 -1.72 -5.60
N THR A 297 0.66 -2.16 -6.87
CA THR A 297 1.60 -3.19 -7.35
C THR A 297 3.06 -2.72 -7.44
N THR A 298 3.36 -1.46 -7.12
CA THR A 298 4.74 -0.92 -7.15
C THR A 298 5.56 -1.21 -5.90
N LEU A 299 4.96 -1.67 -4.79
CA LEU A 299 5.67 -1.87 -3.52
C LEU A 299 6.54 -3.15 -3.49
N HIS A 300 6.35 -4.08 -4.42
CA HIS A 300 7.10 -5.35 -4.50
C HIS A 300 8.38 -5.26 -5.36
N LYS A 301 8.97 -4.07 -5.52
CA LYS A 301 10.14 -3.86 -6.38
C LYS A 301 11.40 -3.70 -5.54
N HIS A 302 12.42 -4.48 -5.86
CA HIS A 302 13.73 -4.43 -5.22
C HIS A 302 14.83 -4.17 -6.25
N ILE A 303 15.79 -3.33 -5.89
CA ILE A 303 17.00 -3.06 -6.70
C ILE A 303 18.11 -3.95 -6.16
N VAL A 304 18.26 -5.14 -6.75
CA VAL A 304 19.25 -6.13 -6.31
C VAL A 304 19.88 -6.81 -7.52
N SER A 305 21.17 -7.14 -7.43
CA SER A 305 21.83 -7.99 -8.43
C SER A 305 21.34 -9.44 -8.35
N SER A 306 21.20 -9.94 -7.11
CA SER A 306 20.62 -11.24 -6.76
C SER A 306 20.18 -11.22 -5.30
N SER A 307 19.12 -11.95 -4.95
CA SER A 307 18.67 -12.08 -3.56
C SER A 307 19.70 -12.80 -2.68
N SER A 308 20.48 -13.73 -3.23
CA SER A 308 21.45 -14.52 -2.48
C SER A 308 22.77 -13.79 -2.20
N SER A 309 23.15 -12.80 -3.03
CA SER A 309 24.35 -11.99 -2.83
C SER A 309 24.08 -10.68 -2.07
N LEU A 310 22.81 -10.28 -1.93
CA LEU A 310 22.39 -8.97 -1.42
C LEU A 310 23.10 -8.57 -0.12
N VAL A 311 23.13 -9.45 0.88
CA VAL A 311 23.74 -9.13 2.18
C VAL A 311 25.25 -8.87 2.03
N ALA A 312 25.95 -9.73 1.28
CA ALA A 312 27.39 -9.56 1.07
C ALA A 312 27.70 -8.28 0.29
N ASP A 313 26.90 -7.96 -0.73
CA ASP A 313 27.02 -6.74 -1.52
C ASP A 313 26.74 -5.48 -0.68
N ALA A 314 25.72 -5.53 0.20
CA ALA A 314 25.42 -4.46 1.14
C ALA A 314 26.58 -4.21 2.12
N LEU A 315 27.19 -5.25 2.68
CA LEU A 315 28.35 -5.11 3.55
C LEU A 315 29.55 -4.49 2.82
N VAL A 316 29.77 -4.87 1.56
CA VAL A 316 30.81 -4.25 0.72
C VAL A 316 30.50 -2.76 0.50
N GLY A 317 29.25 -2.41 0.21
CA GLY A 317 28.80 -1.03 0.08
C GLY A 317 29.06 -0.21 1.34
N VAL A 318 28.72 -0.73 2.52
CA VAL A 318 29.01 -0.07 3.81
C VAL A 318 30.52 0.06 4.03
N SER A 319 31.31 -0.98 3.73
CA SER A 319 32.77 -0.92 3.87
C SER A 319 33.41 0.11 2.95
N ALA A 320 32.84 0.35 1.77
CA ALA A 320 33.37 1.35 0.84
C ALA A 320 33.29 2.79 1.38
N LEU A 321 32.40 3.04 2.36
CA LEU A 321 32.30 4.33 3.04
C LEU A 321 33.43 4.57 4.05
N ASN A 322 34.20 3.52 4.42
CA ASN A 322 35.29 3.63 5.38
C ASN A 322 36.51 2.77 5.00
N PRO A 323 37.66 3.40 4.70
CA PRO A 323 38.86 2.69 4.28
C PRO A 323 39.47 1.76 5.34
N ARG A 324 39.02 1.84 6.60
CA ARG A 324 39.45 0.97 7.70
C ARG A 324 38.49 -0.18 8.00
N ALA A 325 37.31 -0.20 7.38
CA ALA A 325 36.40 -1.33 7.45
C ALA A 325 36.82 -2.40 6.44
N ALA A 326 36.72 -3.65 6.84
CA ALA A 326 36.95 -4.82 6.02
C ALA A 326 35.74 -5.76 6.11
N VAL A 327 35.55 -6.57 5.07
CA VAL A 327 34.43 -7.51 4.98
C VAL A 327 34.99 -8.92 4.80
N ASP A 328 34.67 -9.80 5.73
CA ASP A 328 34.78 -11.24 5.52
C ASP A 328 33.51 -11.70 4.79
N LYS A 329 33.55 -11.70 3.45
CA LYS A 329 32.38 -12.02 2.61
C LYS A 329 31.85 -13.44 2.85
N GLN A 330 32.75 -14.38 3.13
CA GLN A 330 32.39 -15.78 3.39
C GLN A 330 31.56 -15.91 4.66
N HIS A 331 31.94 -15.17 5.71
CA HIS A 331 31.25 -15.22 6.99
C HIS A 331 30.25 -14.07 7.20
N LYS A 332 30.09 -13.16 6.22
CA LYS A 332 29.25 -11.96 6.30
C LYS A 332 29.51 -11.14 7.57
N VAL A 333 30.78 -10.89 7.86
CA VAL A 333 31.21 -10.06 9.00
C VAL A 333 31.82 -8.78 8.46
N LEU A 334 31.27 -7.63 8.86
CA LEU A 334 31.89 -6.33 8.69
C LEU A 334 32.66 -5.99 9.97
N TYR A 335 33.92 -5.63 9.84
CA TYR A 335 34.79 -5.38 10.98
C TYR A 335 35.82 -4.29 10.68
N LEU A 336 36.37 -3.69 11.73
CA LEU A 336 37.55 -2.83 11.62
C LEU A 336 38.80 -3.68 11.36
N ALA A 337 39.53 -3.39 10.29
CA ALA A 337 40.72 -4.15 9.89
C ALA A 337 41.81 -4.15 10.99
N GLU A 338 41.96 -3.03 11.70
CA GLU A 338 42.91 -2.87 12.81
C GLU A 338 42.17 -2.53 14.11
N PRO A 339 41.59 -3.52 14.81
CA PRO A 339 40.94 -3.28 16.08
C PRO A 339 41.99 -2.95 17.19
N ASP A 340 41.95 -1.79 17.84
CA ASP A 340 42.41 -1.51 19.21
C ASP A 340 41.93 -2.63 20.14
N ARG A 341 42.93 -3.33 20.70
CA ARG A 341 42.77 -4.47 21.61
C ARG A 341 43.06 -4.08 23.07
N SER A 342 43.25 -2.78 23.35
CA SER A 342 43.53 -2.27 24.71
C SER A 342 42.26 -2.04 25.55
N ARG A 343 41.08 -2.19 24.94
CA ARG A 343 39.75 -1.92 25.52
C ARG A 343 38.83 -3.11 25.28
N VAL A 344 37.72 -3.16 26.02
CA VAL A 344 36.64 -4.12 25.80
C VAL A 344 36.07 -3.94 24.39
N ALA A 345 35.90 -5.03 23.64
CA ALA A 345 35.25 -5.00 22.34
C ALA A 345 33.74 -5.24 22.49
N ILE A 346 32.93 -4.47 21.79
CA ILE A 346 31.49 -4.75 21.64
C ILE A 346 31.28 -5.46 20.31
N ILE A 347 30.45 -6.49 20.26
CA ILE A 347 29.95 -7.02 18.99
C ILE A 347 28.43 -7.17 19.05
N SER A 348 27.79 -6.97 17.90
CA SER A 348 26.37 -7.21 17.73
C SER A 348 26.10 -7.81 16.35
N GLY A 349 24.87 -8.22 16.09
CA GLY A 349 24.51 -8.88 14.86
C GLY A 349 23.10 -9.44 14.88
N GLY A 350 22.72 -10.07 13.78
CA GLY A 350 21.40 -10.65 13.58
C GLY A 350 21.12 -10.86 12.09
N GLY A 351 19.87 -11.17 11.75
CA GLY A 351 19.42 -11.18 10.36
C GLY A 351 19.67 -9.83 9.67
N ALA A 352 19.94 -9.88 8.37
CA ALA A 352 19.98 -8.68 7.53
C ALA A 352 18.56 -8.16 7.25
N GLY A 353 18.45 -6.95 6.72
CA GLY A 353 17.17 -6.29 6.45
C GLY A 353 16.73 -5.30 7.53
N HIS A 354 17.62 -4.98 8.48
CA HIS A 354 17.41 -3.95 9.50
C HIS A 354 18.40 -2.79 9.38
N GLU A 355 19.07 -2.69 8.23
CA GLU A 355 20.08 -1.67 7.98
C GLU A 355 19.52 -0.27 8.28
N PRO A 356 20.25 0.56 9.04
CA PRO A 356 21.68 0.39 9.31
C PRO A 356 22.07 -0.57 10.44
N ALA A 357 21.12 -1.10 11.22
CA ALA A 357 21.45 -2.07 12.25
C ALA A 357 21.90 -3.40 11.62
N HIS A 358 23.09 -3.96 11.91
CA HIS A 358 24.13 -3.46 12.83
C HIS A 358 25.39 -2.97 12.12
N SER A 359 25.58 -3.36 10.85
CA SER A 359 26.78 -3.06 10.07
C SER A 359 27.05 -1.56 9.94
N GLY A 360 26.01 -0.74 9.83
CA GLY A 360 26.11 0.71 9.78
C GLY A 360 26.63 1.36 11.07
N PHE A 361 26.74 0.61 12.16
CA PHE A 361 27.27 1.09 13.44
C PHE A 361 28.70 0.62 13.72
N VAL A 362 29.36 -0.03 12.75
CA VAL A 362 30.79 -0.33 12.87
C VAL A 362 31.59 0.97 12.83
N ASP A 363 32.44 1.18 13.84
CA ASP A 363 33.25 2.39 13.99
C ASP A 363 34.18 2.62 12.81
N TYR A 364 34.49 3.90 12.52
CA TYR A 364 35.41 4.26 11.45
C TYR A 364 36.87 4.41 11.87
N GLU A 365 37.10 4.78 13.13
CA GLU A 365 38.44 5.13 13.61
C GLU A 365 38.99 4.09 14.59
N SER A 366 40.31 3.93 14.60
CA SER A 366 40.94 2.97 15.51
C SER A 366 41.08 3.50 16.93
N GLN A 367 41.20 4.81 17.10
CA GLN A 367 41.47 5.46 18.39
C GLN A 367 40.22 6.05 19.06
N ASP A 368 39.14 6.32 18.32
CA ASP A 368 37.93 6.95 18.85
C ASP A 368 36.67 6.12 18.56
N ARG A 369 36.68 4.88 19.06
CA ARG A 369 35.58 3.92 18.90
C ARG A 369 34.53 4.18 19.93
N ARG A 370 33.27 4.26 19.54
CA ARG A 370 32.20 4.54 20.50
C ARG A 370 31.01 3.60 20.38
N ILE A 371 31.02 2.68 19.42
CA ILE A 371 29.94 1.71 19.27
C ILE A 371 30.49 0.28 19.26
N HIS A 372 30.91 -0.26 18.12
CA HIS A 372 31.46 -1.62 18.06
C HIS A 372 32.45 -1.81 16.90
N PRO A 373 33.56 -2.56 17.12
CA PRO A 373 34.54 -2.89 16.08
C PRO A 373 34.06 -3.92 15.04
N ALA A 374 32.96 -4.65 15.26
CA ALA A 374 32.45 -5.62 14.30
C ALA A 374 30.94 -5.86 14.42
N ALA A 375 30.32 -6.20 13.29
CA ALA A 375 28.93 -6.60 13.17
C ALA A 375 28.80 -7.91 12.38
N VAL A 376 27.95 -8.82 12.85
CA VAL A 376 27.72 -10.14 12.23
C VAL A 376 26.34 -10.16 11.56
N CYS A 377 26.31 -10.40 10.25
CA CYS A 377 25.07 -10.39 9.48
C CYS A 377 24.71 -11.79 8.99
N GLY A 378 23.50 -12.23 9.30
CA GLY A 378 22.91 -13.44 8.72
C GLY A 378 22.30 -13.18 7.35
N ASP A 379 21.43 -14.09 6.89
CA ASP A 379 20.59 -13.82 5.73
C ASP A 379 19.45 -12.85 6.09
N VAL A 380 18.70 -12.39 5.08
CA VAL A 380 17.56 -11.48 5.31
C VAL A 380 16.58 -12.13 6.28
N PHE A 381 16.35 -11.48 7.43
CA PHE A 381 15.51 -11.95 8.54
C PHE A 381 15.87 -13.33 9.12
N ALA A 382 17.11 -13.79 8.92
CA ALA A 382 17.59 -15.04 9.47
C ALA A 382 18.90 -14.82 10.24
N SER A 383 18.93 -15.29 11.49
CA SER A 383 20.10 -15.20 12.37
C SER A 383 21.41 -15.69 11.73
N PRO A 384 22.57 -15.04 11.96
CA PRO A 384 23.86 -15.57 11.56
C PRO A 384 24.12 -16.88 12.30
N ASN A 385 24.76 -17.83 11.63
CA ASN A 385 25.13 -19.10 12.26
C ASN A 385 26.31 -18.92 13.23
N ALA A 386 26.48 -19.88 14.14
CA ALA A 386 27.52 -19.84 15.17
C ALA A 386 28.97 -19.68 14.61
N ASN A 387 29.26 -20.20 13.41
CA ASN A 387 30.58 -20.04 12.80
C ASN A 387 30.84 -18.59 12.37
N GLN A 388 29.83 -17.88 11.86
CA GLN A 388 29.94 -16.46 11.53
C GLN A 388 30.22 -15.63 12.79
N VAL A 389 29.49 -15.91 13.88
CA VAL A 389 29.71 -15.23 15.17
C VAL A 389 31.09 -15.53 15.74
N LYS A 390 31.52 -16.80 15.73
CA LYS A 390 32.85 -17.21 16.15
C LYS A 390 33.95 -16.53 15.33
N ARG A 391 33.74 -16.33 14.03
CA ARG A 391 34.67 -15.58 13.17
C ARG A 391 34.80 -14.13 13.63
N ALA A 392 33.71 -13.47 13.99
CA ALA A 392 33.76 -12.12 14.52
C ALA A 392 34.51 -12.04 15.87
N LEU A 393 34.28 -13.01 16.77
CA LEU A 393 35.03 -13.11 18.03
C LEU A 393 36.55 -13.18 17.80
N GLN A 394 36.99 -14.00 16.84
CA GLN A 394 38.41 -14.12 16.46
C GLN A 394 38.98 -12.82 15.89
N LEU A 395 38.19 -12.09 15.09
CA LEU A 395 38.65 -10.84 14.48
C LEU A 395 38.91 -9.74 15.52
N VAL A 396 38.07 -9.67 16.57
CA VAL A 396 38.13 -8.61 17.60
C VAL A 396 38.72 -9.05 18.95
N GLU A 397 39.25 -10.28 19.02
CA GLU A 397 39.81 -10.89 20.23
C GLU A 397 40.79 -9.99 20.99
N ASN A 398 40.66 -9.89 22.31
CA ASN A 398 41.57 -9.09 23.11
C ASN A 398 41.61 -9.57 24.57
N GLU A 399 42.56 -9.05 25.35
CA GLU A 399 42.76 -9.44 26.76
C GLU A 399 41.79 -8.72 27.72
N LYS A 400 41.09 -7.66 27.28
CA LYS A 400 40.06 -6.98 28.08
C LYS A 400 38.69 -7.65 27.98
N GLY A 401 38.50 -8.50 26.98
CA GLY A 401 37.29 -9.27 26.73
C GLY A 401 36.33 -8.63 25.73
N ILE A 402 35.22 -9.31 25.51
CA ILE A 402 34.21 -8.98 24.49
C ILE A 402 32.82 -9.04 25.12
N LEU A 403 32.03 -7.98 24.94
CA LEU A 403 30.60 -7.96 25.22
C LEU A 403 29.81 -8.22 23.94
N MET A 404 28.98 -9.25 23.96
CA MET A 404 28.01 -9.53 22.90
C MET A 404 26.65 -8.93 23.27
N VAL A 405 26.19 -7.97 22.45
CA VAL A 405 24.85 -7.37 22.56
C VAL A 405 23.95 -8.03 21.52
N VAL A 406 22.96 -8.78 21.98
CA VAL A 406 22.13 -9.63 21.12
C VAL A 406 20.67 -9.19 21.22
N LYS A 407 20.01 -9.02 20.07
CA LYS A 407 18.57 -8.75 20.03
C LYS A 407 17.79 -10.00 20.41
N TRP A 408 16.72 -9.83 21.16
CA TRP A 408 15.75 -10.88 21.41
C TRP A 408 14.76 -10.97 20.23
N VAL A 409 14.33 -12.13 19.74
CA VAL A 409 13.36 -12.22 18.62
C VAL A 409 12.22 -13.18 18.97
N PHE A 410 10.97 -12.73 18.79
CA PHE A 410 9.74 -13.46 19.13
C PHE A 410 9.09 -13.99 17.85
N GLY A 411 8.70 -15.27 17.84
CA GLY A 411 8.13 -15.92 16.67
C GLY A 411 9.24 -16.37 15.71
N SER A 412 9.45 -17.68 15.62
CA SER A 412 10.43 -18.34 14.73
C SER A 412 11.93 -18.13 14.96
N TYR A 413 12.43 -17.42 15.98
CA TYR A 413 13.88 -17.34 16.23
C TYR A 413 14.31 -17.24 17.70
N THR A 414 14.42 -18.40 18.34
CA THR A 414 15.53 -18.66 19.29
C THR A 414 16.92 -18.55 18.65
N GLY A 415 17.01 -18.30 17.34
CA GLY A 415 18.23 -18.33 16.53
C GLY A 415 19.35 -17.43 17.01
N ASP A 416 19.11 -16.14 17.26
CA ASP A 416 20.19 -15.21 17.64
C ASP A 416 20.81 -15.60 18.99
N ILE A 417 19.99 -15.80 20.02
CA ILE A 417 20.46 -16.20 21.34
C ILE A 417 21.17 -17.57 21.28
N LEU A 418 20.61 -18.54 20.54
CA LEU A 418 21.20 -19.86 20.41
C LEU A 418 22.50 -19.85 19.60
N ASN A 419 22.57 -19.16 18.46
CA ASN A 419 23.76 -19.13 17.62
C ASN A 419 24.89 -18.34 18.28
N PHE A 420 24.60 -17.20 18.90
CA PHE A 420 25.60 -16.48 19.67
C PHE A 420 26.03 -17.26 20.91
N GLY A 421 25.09 -17.84 21.66
CA GLY A 421 25.38 -18.68 22.82
C GLY A 421 26.25 -19.88 22.44
N LEU A 422 25.89 -20.59 21.37
CA LEU A 422 26.66 -21.71 20.83
C LEU A 422 28.06 -21.26 20.37
N ALA A 423 28.17 -20.10 19.71
CA ALA A 423 29.47 -19.55 19.33
C ALA A 423 30.35 -19.25 20.54
N ARG A 424 29.76 -18.72 21.63
CA ARG A 424 30.47 -18.53 22.91
C ARG A 424 30.96 -19.86 23.46
N GLU A 425 30.07 -20.85 23.61
CA GLU A 425 30.44 -22.16 24.18
C GLU A 425 31.54 -22.84 23.35
N GLN A 426 31.44 -22.80 22.03
CA GLN A 426 32.46 -23.35 21.13
C GLN A 426 33.79 -22.58 21.20
N TYR A 427 33.74 -21.25 21.35
CA TYR A 427 34.93 -20.42 21.48
C TYR A 427 35.64 -20.68 22.82
N CYS A 428 34.89 -20.74 23.92
CA CYS A 428 35.38 -21.04 25.26
C CYS A 428 35.93 -22.48 25.36
N ALA A 429 35.28 -23.45 24.73
CA ALA A 429 35.78 -24.82 24.67
C ALA A 429 37.13 -24.93 23.93
N ALA A 430 37.31 -24.14 22.87
CA ALA A 430 38.59 -24.05 22.16
C ALA A 430 39.65 -23.22 22.90
N ASN A 431 39.23 -22.32 23.81
CA ASN A 431 40.10 -21.41 24.55
C ASN A 431 39.73 -21.37 26.05
N PRO A 432 40.06 -22.41 26.84
CA PRO A 432 39.62 -22.51 28.24
C PRO A 432 40.06 -21.36 29.15
N SER A 433 41.21 -20.72 28.87
CA SER A 433 41.67 -19.53 29.60
C SER A 433 40.81 -18.28 29.37
N LYS A 434 39.94 -18.29 28.35
CA LYS A 434 39.13 -17.15 27.92
C LYS A 434 37.65 -17.23 28.33
N VAL A 435 37.26 -18.22 29.15
CA VAL A 435 35.87 -18.42 29.61
C VAL A 435 35.25 -17.16 30.23
N ASN A 436 36.02 -16.42 31.03
CA ASN A 436 35.55 -15.21 31.69
C ASN A 436 35.68 -13.94 30.83
N SER A 437 36.26 -14.04 29.63
CA SER A 437 36.49 -12.90 28.74
C SER A 437 35.31 -12.58 27.83
N LEU A 438 34.22 -13.37 27.89
CA LEU A 438 33.03 -13.19 27.05
C LEU A 438 31.78 -12.99 27.93
N LYS A 439 31.08 -11.87 27.74
CA LYS A 439 29.80 -11.58 28.39
C LYS A 439 28.68 -11.36 27.38
N PHE A 440 27.45 -11.49 27.85
CA PHE A 440 26.23 -11.35 27.06
C PHE A 440 25.27 -10.33 27.70
N VAL A 441 24.64 -9.52 26.86
CA VAL A 441 23.42 -8.76 27.20
C VAL A 441 22.40 -9.06 26.12
N VAL A 442 21.21 -9.46 26.54
CA VAL A 442 20.09 -9.69 25.61
C VAL A 442 19.09 -8.55 25.75
N VAL A 443 18.74 -7.94 24.63
CA VAL A 443 17.86 -6.77 24.59
C VAL A 443 16.48 -7.22 24.13
N GLY A 444 15.49 -7.10 25.02
CA GLY A 444 14.08 -7.29 24.70
C GLY A 444 13.30 -6.06 25.16
N ASP A 445 13.21 -5.04 24.31
CA ASP A 445 12.59 -3.74 24.61
C ASP A 445 11.13 -3.63 24.11
N ASP A 446 10.65 -4.54 23.28
CA ASP A 446 9.29 -4.49 22.74
C ASP A 446 8.20 -4.68 23.80
N VAL A 447 7.39 -3.65 24.04
CA VAL A 447 6.31 -3.66 25.04
C VAL A 447 5.00 -4.27 24.52
N SER A 448 4.90 -4.54 23.22
CA SER A 448 3.67 -5.13 22.64
C SER A 448 3.46 -6.59 23.05
N VAL A 449 4.55 -7.34 23.22
CA VAL A 449 4.55 -8.72 23.73
C VAL A 449 4.43 -8.66 25.25
N GLY A 450 3.24 -8.98 25.77
CA GLY A 450 2.97 -8.97 27.21
C GLY A 450 3.71 -10.08 27.96
N LYS A 451 3.89 -9.91 29.27
CA LYS A 451 4.59 -10.86 30.18
C LYS A 451 4.05 -12.27 30.08
N LYS A 452 2.72 -12.45 29.94
CA LYS A 452 2.09 -13.77 29.78
C LYS A 452 2.44 -14.42 28.44
N GLN A 453 2.38 -13.64 27.36
CA GLN A 453 2.71 -14.13 26.01
C GLN A 453 4.21 -14.46 25.89
N GLY A 454 5.06 -13.64 26.52
CA GLY A 454 6.51 -13.78 26.55
C GLY A 454 7.05 -14.62 27.72
N GLU A 455 6.24 -15.35 28.47
CA GLU A 455 6.67 -16.02 29.71
C GLU A 455 7.86 -16.97 29.50
N ILE A 456 7.83 -17.74 28.41
CA ILE A 456 8.90 -18.67 28.03
C ILE A 456 9.90 -18.01 27.09
N VAL A 457 9.40 -17.20 26.17
CA VAL A 457 10.13 -16.78 24.97
C VAL A 457 10.59 -15.32 25.00
N GLY A 458 10.35 -14.56 26.06
CA GLY A 458 10.78 -13.16 26.21
C GLY A 458 10.08 -12.14 25.30
N ARG A 459 10.51 -10.87 25.42
CA ARG A 459 10.09 -9.72 24.57
C ARG A 459 10.97 -9.63 23.32
N ARG A 460 10.49 -9.06 22.21
CA ARG A 460 11.34 -8.75 21.03
C ARG A 460 12.32 -7.63 21.36
N GLY A 461 13.48 -7.67 20.71
CA GLY A 461 14.51 -6.66 20.65
C GLY A 461 14.36 -5.85 19.38
N LEU A 462 14.09 -4.56 19.51
CA LEU A 462 13.83 -3.62 18.44
C LEU A 462 14.87 -2.47 18.51
N ALA A 463 14.46 -1.26 18.10
CA ALA A 463 15.34 -0.11 17.94
C ALA A 463 16.08 0.31 19.22
N GLY A 464 15.60 -0.03 20.42
CA GLY A 464 16.30 0.27 21.69
C GLY A 464 17.66 -0.40 21.80
N THR A 465 17.89 -1.51 21.11
CA THR A 465 19.20 -2.19 21.02
C THR A 465 20.31 -1.22 20.60
N VAL A 466 19.98 -0.25 19.74
CA VAL A 466 20.93 0.74 19.22
C VAL A 466 21.47 1.65 20.33
N LEU A 467 20.65 1.97 21.33
CA LEU A 467 21.05 2.74 22.50
C LEU A 467 21.97 1.93 23.43
N VAL A 468 21.71 0.62 23.56
CA VAL A 468 22.50 -0.29 24.42
C VAL A 468 23.95 -0.35 23.95
N TYR A 469 24.21 -0.70 22.69
CA TYR A 469 25.60 -0.79 22.22
C TYR A 469 26.27 0.57 22.05
N LYS A 470 25.50 1.67 21.89
CA LYS A 470 26.07 3.03 21.88
C LYS A 470 26.64 3.41 23.24
N ILE A 471 25.87 3.18 24.31
CA ILE A 471 26.28 3.51 25.67
C ILE A 471 27.39 2.55 26.13
N ALA A 472 27.26 1.26 25.81
CA ALA A 472 28.28 0.26 26.12
C ALA A 472 29.61 0.54 25.40
N GLY A 473 29.57 0.85 24.10
CA GLY A 473 30.75 1.19 23.31
C GLY A 473 31.45 2.46 23.82
N ALA A 474 30.69 3.51 24.13
CA ALA A 474 31.24 4.73 24.71
C ALA A 474 31.90 4.50 26.07
N LEU A 475 31.36 3.58 26.89
CA LEU A 475 31.91 3.24 28.20
C LEU A 475 33.17 2.37 28.08
N ALA A 476 33.15 1.38 27.17
CA ALA A 476 34.31 0.56 26.85
C ALA A 476 35.51 1.42 26.39
N GLN A 477 35.24 2.45 25.60
CA GLN A 477 36.24 3.42 25.15
C GLN A 477 36.91 4.20 26.29
N GLN A 478 36.18 4.45 27.37
CA GLN A 478 36.73 5.07 28.59
C GLN A 478 37.66 4.12 29.36
N GLY A 479 37.70 2.82 29.01
CA GLY A 479 38.55 1.82 29.67
C GLY A 479 37.90 1.10 30.83
N ALA A 480 36.57 1.16 30.93
CA ALA A 480 35.83 0.37 31.88
C ALA A 480 36.11 -1.13 31.69
N SER A 481 36.03 -1.87 32.78
CA SER A 481 36.12 -3.33 32.78
C SER A 481 34.96 -3.98 32.04
N LEU A 482 35.11 -5.23 31.61
CA LEU A 482 34.06 -5.98 30.94
C LEU A 482 32.80 -6.12 31.83
N GLU A 483 33.01 -6.30 33.13
CA GLU A 483 31.96 -6.35 34.15
C GLU A 483 31.17 -5.04 34.21
N GLU A 484 31.86 -3.89 34.33
CA GLU A 484 31.20 -2.58 34.36
C GLU A 484 30.45 -2.26 33.07
N VAL A 485 31.02 -2.62 31.92
CA VAL A 485 30.38 -2.41 30.61
C VAL A 485 29.12 -3.28 30.51
N GLN A 486 29.17 -4.54 30.94
CA GLN A 486 28.01 -5.44 30.95
C GLN A 486 26.94 -4.97 31.94
N GLU A 487 27.32 -4.54 33.15
CA GLU A 487 26.38 -4.00 34.14
C GLU A 487 25.63 -2.78 33.60
N VAL A 488 26.32 -1.81 32.99
CA VAL A 488 25.68 -0.62 32.41
C VAL A 488 24.84 -0.97 31.19
N ALA A 489 25.30 -1.86 30.32
CA ALA A 489 24.54 -2.30 29.15
C ALA A 489 23.24 -3.02 29.56
N GLN A 490 23.30 -3.90 30.57
CA GLN A 490 22.12 -4.56 31.13
C GLN A 490 21.18 -3.54 31.78
N PHE A 491 21.72 -2.60 32.55
CA PHE A 491 20.93 -1.53 33.17
C PHE A 491 20.13 -0.71 32.15
N VAL A 492 20.75 -0.38 31.01
CA VAL A 492 20.05 0.30 29.90
C VAL A 492 19.00 -0.62 29.29
N ALA A 493 19.33 -1.89 29.01
CA ALA A 493 18.40 -2.87 28.43
C ALA A 493 17.13 -3.07 29.27
N ASP A 494 17.27 -3.08 30.60
CA ASP A 494 16.15 -3.28 31.54
C ASP A 494 15.21 -2.06 31.63
N ARG A 495 15.67 -0.88 31.18
CA ARG A 495 14.91 0.39 31.21
C ARG A 495 14.50 0.89 29.83
N LEU A 496 14.49 -0.01 28.84
CA LEU A 496 14.00 0.26 27.50
C LEU A 496 12.57 -0.28 27.29
N GLY A 497 11.77 0.55 26.64
CA GLY A 497 10.45 0.19 26.11
C GLY A 497 10.30 0.71 24.69
N THR A 498 9.89 -0.15 23.77
CA THR A 498 9.67 0.18 22.36
C THR A 498 8.32 -0.35 21.90
N ILE A 499 7.59 0.46 21.14
CA ILE A 499 6.37 0.06 20.43
C ILE A 499 6.44 0.54 18.98
N ALA A 500 6.09 -0.34 18.04
CA ALA A 500 6.09 -0.05 16.61
C ALA A 500 4.67 0.05 16.06
N VAL A 501 4.50 0.78 14.96
CA VAL A 501 3.29 0.76 14.14
C VAL A 501 3.70 0.63 12.67
N GLY A 502 3.12 -0.38 12.00
CA GLY A 502 3.25 -0.59 10.57
C GLY A 502 1.97 -0.20 9.84
N LEU A 503 2.12 0.55 8.75
CA LEU A 503 1.05 0.87 7.80
C LEU A 503 0.84 -0.26 6.77
N GLU A 504 1.86 -1.07 6.56
CA GLU A 504 1.86 -2.30 5.76
C GLU A 504 3.10 -3.13 6.15
N HIS A 505 3.12 -4.40 5.75
CA HIS A 505 4.29 -5.28 5.87
C HIS A 505 5.42 -4.84 4.93
N CYS A 506 6.65 -5.22 5.27
CA CYS A 506 7.78 -5.07 4.35
C CYS A 506 7.79 -6.15 3.27
N HIS A 507 8.51 -5.87 2.18
CA HIS A 507 8.75 -6.78 1.09
C HIS A 507 10.13 -7.40 1.23
N VAL A 508 10.20 -8.73 1.18
CA VAL A 508 11.46 -9.48 1.31
C VAL A 508 12.03 -9.78 -0.08
N PRO A 509 13.24 -9.30 -0.42
CA PRO A 509 13.86 -9.56 -1.71
C PRO A 509 13.97 -11.06 -2.02
N GLY A 510 13.37 -11.49 -3.14
CA GLY A 510 13.39 -12.89 -3.58
C GLY A 510 12.32 -13.78 -2.95
N ALA A 511 11.45 -13.25 -2.07
CA ALA A 511 10.20 -13.89 -1.70
C ALA A 511 9.10 -13.52 -2.72
N ASP A 512 8.13 -14.41 -2.93
CA ASP A 512 6.96 -14.07 -3.74
C ASP A 512 6.23 -12.87 -3.12
N PRO A 513 5.63 -11.99 -3.95
CA PRO A 513 4.73 -10.95 -3.48
C PRO A 513 3.60 -11.60 -2.67
N GLY A 514 3.74 -11.63 -1.35
CA GLY A 514 2.63 -11.97 -0.47
C GLY A 514 1.46 -11.05 -0.80
N SER A 515 0.24 -11.57 -0.80
CA SER A 515 -0.96 -10.74 -0.81
C SER A 515 -0.84 -9.70 0.31
N THR A 516 -1.08 -8.42 0.00
CA THR A 516 -1.21 -7.30 0.94
C THR A 516 -1.84 -7.78 2.25
N HIS A 517 -1.13 -7.55 3.35
CA HIS A 517 -1.45 -8.20 4.63
C HIS A 517 -2.40 -7.37 5.50
N LEU A 518 -2.50 -6.07 5.19
CA LEU A 518 -3.42 -5.11 5.78
C LEU A 518 -4.37 -4.53 4.72
N GLU A 519 -5.58 -4.15 5.15
CA GLU A 519 -6.53 -3.42 4.32
C GLU A 519 -6.11 -1.94 4.15
N ALA A 520 -6.61 -1.25 3.12
CA ALA A 520 -6.21 0.13 2.80
C ALA A 520 -6.46 1.16 3.94
N ASP A 521 -7.39 0.87 4.85
CA ASP A 521 -7.73 1.70 6.02
C ASP A 521 -7.34 1.04 7.36
N GLU A 522 -6.42 0.06 7.32
CA GLU A 522 -5.95 -0.69 8.48
C GLU A 522 -4.47 -0.42 8.75
N ILE A 523 -4.11 -0.30 10.03
CA ILE A 523 -2.71 -0.29 10.50
C ILE A 523 -2.53 -1.36 11.57
N GLU A 524 -1.29 -1.75 11.85
CA GLU A 524 -1.00 -2.77 12.86
C GLU A 524 -0.01 -2.25 13.91
N VAL A 525 -0.49 -2.19 15.15
CA VAL A 525 0.26 -1.72 16.33
C VAL A 525 0.96 -2.90 16.98
N GLY A 526 2.23 -2.72 17.33
CA GLY A 526 3.11 -3.74 17.88
C GLY A 526 3.68 -4.68 16.83
N MET A 527 3.69 -4.31 15.54
CA MET A 527 4.28 -5.13 14.48
C MET A 527 5.77 -5.38 14.75
N GLY A 528 6.24 -6.60 14.50
CA GLY A 528 7.66 -6.94 14.61
C GLY A 528 8.48 -6.45 13.42
N ILE A 529 9.81 -6.55 13.52
CA ILE A 529 10.73 -6.12 12.46
C ILE A 529 10.93 -7.15 11.35
N HIS A 530 10.31 -8.34 11.44
CA HIS A 530 10.38 -9.40 10.43
C HIS A 530 8.98 -9.78 9.91
N ASN A 531 8.06 -8.82 9.81
CA ASN A 531 6.65 -9.05 9.44
C ASN A 531 5.88 -9.96 10.42
N GLU A 532 6.34 -10.11 11.67
CA GLU A 532 5.57 -10.82 12.67
C GLU A 532 4.33 -10.01 13.06
N SER A 533 3.20 -10.72 13.22
CA SER A 533 1.94 -10.10 13.61
C SER A 533 2.10 -9.23 14.84
N GLY A 534 1.43 -8.08 14.80
CA GLY A 534 1.41 -7.12 15.86
C GLY A 534 0.50 -7.53 17.01
N HIS A 535 0.39 -6.64 17.97
CA HIS A 535 -0.49 -6.81 19.11
C HIS A 535 -1.95 -6.55 18.72
N THR A 536 -2.22 -5.50 17.94
CA THR A 536 -3.59 -5.12 17.58
C THR A 536 -3.62 -4.47 16.20
N ARG A 537 -4.55 -4.90 15.34
CA ARG A 537 -4.92 -4.19 14.12
C ARG A 537 -5.95 -3.10 14.41
N VAL A 538 -5.80 -1.93 13.81
CA VAL A 538 -6.63 -0.75 14.06
C VAL A 538 -7.26 -0.30 12.76
N ARG A 539 -8.58 -0.15 12.79
CA ARG A 539 -9.40 0.30 11.68
C ARG A 539 -10.59 1.12 12.18
N PRO A 540 -10.91 2.28 11.57
CA PRO A 540 -10.11 2.98 10.55
C PRO A 540 -8.79 3.52 11.12
N ILE A 541 -7.86 3.94 10.26
CA ILE A 541 -6.61 4.60 10.67
C ILE A 541 -6.95 5.87 11.49
N PRO A 542 -6.55 5.96 12.77
CA PRO A 542 -6.85 7.12 13.61
C PRO A 542 -5.99 8.33 13.24
N ALA A 543 -6.40 9.51 13.71
CA ALA A 543 -5.56 10.70 13.60
C ALA A 543 -4.23 10.51 14.36
N LEU A 544 -3.15 11.15 13.88
CA LEU A 544 -1.81 10.98 14.48
C LEU A 544 -1.77 11.21 16.00
N PRO A 545 -2.40 12.25 16.59
CA PRO A 545 -2.41 12.42 18.05
C PRO A 545 -3.04 11.25 18.81
N GLU A 546 -4.13 10.68 18.29
CA GLU A 546 -4.84 9.54 18.90
C GLU A 546 -4.02 8.25 18.78
N LEU A 547 -3.36 8.06 17.63
CA LEU A 547 -2.41 6.95 17.46
C LEU A 547 -1.28 7.05 18.47
N VAL A 548 -0.70 8.24 18.63
CA VAL A 548 0.38 8.49 19.59
C VAL A 548 -0.08 8.24 21.02
N ASP A 549 -1.28 8.69 21.41
CA ASP A 549 -1.85 8.40 22.73
C ASP A 549 -1.94 6.89 22.99
N LYS A 550 -2.36 6.12 21.97
CA LYS A 550 -2.41 4.65 22.06
C LYS A 550 -1.03 4.02 22.22
N LEU A 551 -0.03 4.48 21.45
CA LEU A 551 1.34 3.96 21.53
C LEU A 551 1.98 4.29 22.89
N LEU A 552 1.84 5.53 23.36
CA LEU A 552 2.34 5.96 24.67
C LEU A 552 1.62 5.26 25.82
N GLY A 553 0.34 4.90 25.66
CA GLY A 553 -0.39 4.09 26.64
C GLY A 553 0.30 2.75 26.95
N TYR A 554 0.90 2.08 25.95
CA TYR A 554 1.67 0.86 26.17
C TYR A 554 3.02 1.12 26.84
N LEU A 555 3.68 2.24 26.51
CA LEU A 555 4.97 2.62 27.09
C LEU A 555 4.84 3.11 28.54
N PHE A 556 3.74 3.77 28.88
CA PHE A 556 3.42 4.29 30.21
C PHE A 556 2.64 3.31 31.09
N ALA A 557 2.50 2.05 30.65
CA ALA A 557 1.85 1.01 31.43
C ALA A 557 2.50 0.86 32.81
N THR A 558 1.69 0.93 33.87
CA THR A 558 2.09 0.68 35.26
C THR A 558 1.47 -0.64 35.74
N PRO A 559 1.97 -1.25 36.82
CA PRO A 559 1.37 -2.48 37.36
C PRO A 559 -0.13 -2.37 37.63
N GLU A 560 -0.63 -1.16 37.92
CA GLU A 560 -2.03 -0.87 38.18
C GLU A 560 -2.86 -0.73 36.89
N SER A 561 -2.29 -0.16 35.81
CA SER A 561 -3.02 0.10 34.56
C SER A 561 -2.96 -1.07 33.58
N ASP A 562 -1.79 -1.67 33.38
CA ASP A 562 -1.59 -2.90 32.60
C ASP A 562 -0.47 -3.74 33.22
N PRO A 563 -0.79 -4.71 34.10
CA PRO A 563 0.23 -5.56 34.74
C PRO A 563 0.98 -6.43 33.72
N ASP A 564 0.40 -6.72 32.55
CA ASP A 564 0.99 -7.56 31.52
C ASP A 564 2.03 -6.80 30.67
N ARG A 565 1.88 -5.48 30.51
CA ARG A 565 2.80 -4.63 29.71
C ARG A 565 3.57 -3.57 30.48
N SER A 566 3.42 -3.53 31.80
CA SER A 566 4.20 -2.67 32.69
C SER A 566 5.65 -3.14 32.83
N PHE A 567 6.48 -2.76 31.86
CA PHE A 567 7.90 -3.12 31.84
C PHE A 567 8.82 -2.02 32.36
N LEU A 568 8.47 -0.76 32.14
CA LEU A 568 9.29 0.37 32.53
C LEU A 568 9.03 0.74 34.00
N PRO A 569 10.08 0.94 34.82
CA PRO A 569 9.94 1.29 36.23
C PRO A 569 9.66 2.80 36.40
N TRP A 570 8.51 3.25 35.90
CA TRP A 570 8.09 4.65 36.03
C TRP A 570 8.04 5.08 37.51
N PRO A 571 8.43 6.33 37.82
CA PRO A 571 8.36 6.84 39.18
C PRO A 571 6.90 6.96 39.64
N GLU A 572 6.70 7.09 40.95
CA GLU A 572 5.37 7.27 41.52
C GLU A 572 4.64 8.48 40.91
N ARG A 573 3.31 8.37 40.84
CA ARG A 573 2.46 9.37 40.21
C ARG A 573 2.67 10.76 40.85
N GLY A 574 3.07 11.73 40.04
CA GLY A 574 3.34 13.11 40.48
C GLY A 574 4.83 13.45 40.61
N VAL A 575 5.74 12.46 40.48
CA VAL A 575 7.17 12.68 40.32
C VAL A 575 7.50 12.75 38.83
N ALA A 576 8.24 13.77 38.40
CA ALA A 576 8.66 13.90 37.01
C ALA A 576 9.64 12.75 36.64
N GLY A 577 9.33 12.03 35.57
CA GLY A 577 10.24 11.06 34.96
C GLY A 577 11.11 11.75 33.91
N ASP A 578 12.37 11.34 33.80
CA ASP A 578 13.26 11.82 32.73
C ASP A 578 13.54 10.68 31.75
N CYS A 579 13.51 10.93 30.45
CA CYS A 579 13.74 9.90 29.44
C CYS A 579 14.59 10.37 28.26
N VAL A 580 15.12 9.40 27.53
CA VAL A 580 15.61 9.59 26.16
C VAL A 580 14.56 9.02 25.21
N LEU A 581 14.16 9.83 24.23
CA LEU A 581 13.22 9.48 23.17
C LEU A 581 13.98 9.12 21.89
N LEU A 582 13.65 7.97 21.31
CA LEU A 582 14.06 7.59 19.95
C LEU A 582 12.81 7.33 19.10
N VAL A 583 12.64 8.11 18.04
CA VAL A 583 11.62 7.93 17.01
C VAL A 583 12.30 7.36 15.77
N ASN A 584 12.08 6.08 15.52
CA ASN A 584 12.79 5.30 14.51
C ASN A 584 11.91 4.99 13.29
N ASN A 585 12.42 5.23 12.10
CA ASN A 585 11.79 4.85 10.84
C ASN A 585 12.00 3.36 10.56
N LEU A 586 10.93 2.63 10.24
CA LEU A 586 11.00 1.22 9.87
C LEU A 586 11.42 1.00 8.40
N GLY A 587 11.58 2.08 7.63
CA GLY A 587 12.23 2.09 6.32
C GLY A 587 11.42 2.76 5.22
N GLY A 588 10.09 2.74 5.32
CA GLY A 588 9.18 3.20 4.28
C GLY A 588 8.55 4.58 4.48
N LEU A 589 8.83 5.30 5.58
CA LEU A 589 8.28 6.65 5.79
C LEU A 589 9.18 7.76 5.24
N SER A 590 8.58 8.86 4.79
CA SER A 590 9.31 10.07 4.44
C SER A 590 9.86 10.80 5.67
N ALA A 591 10.93 11.58 5.48
CA ALA A 591 11.47 12.43 6.55
C ALA A 591 10.45 13.47 7.04
N LEU A 592 9.53 13.90 6.17
CA LEU A 592 8.44 14.83 6.51
C LEU A 592 7.48 14.19 7.51
N GLU A 593 6.99 12.99 7.20
CA GLU A 593 6.07 12.25 8.08
C GLU A 593 6.73 11.90 9.42
N LEU A 594 7.96 11.41 9.39
CA LEU A 594 8.71 11.05 10.59
C LEU A 594 8.91 12.27 11.51
N SER A 595 9.21 13.44 10.93
CA SER A 595 9.37 14.68 11.70
C SER A 595 8.05 15.16 12.30
N SER A 596 6.93 15.02 11.57
CA SER A 596 5.60 15.31 12.09
C SER A 596 5.22 14.39 13.25
N ALA A 597 5.45 13.08 13.11
CA ALA A 597 5.24 12.10 14.17
C ALA A 597 6.09 12.42 15.40
N ALA A 598 7.37 12.71 15.20
CA ALA A 598 8.30 13.05 16.27
C ALA A 598 7.86 14.30 17.07
N LYS A 599 7.38 15.35 16.38
CA LYS A 599 6.79 16.55 17.01
C LYS A 599 5.61 16.16 17.90
N THR A 600 4.62 15.44 17.38
CA THR A 600 3.43 15.03 18.15
C THR A 600 3.78 14.13 19.33
N ILE A 601 4.69 13.16 19.16
CA ILE A 601 5.16 12.29 20.23
C ILE A 601 5.82 13.10 21.35
N SER A 602 6.70 14.04 21.00
CA SER A 602 7.41 14.86 21.99
C SER A 602 6.48 15.75 22.82
N GLU A 603 5.45 16.33 22.20
CA GLU A 603 4.42 17.12 22.87
C GLU A 603 3.63 16.25 23.85
N LYS A 604 3.13 15.09 23.40
CA LYS A 604 2.34 14.17 24.23
C LYS A 604 3.09 13.61 25.43
N ILE A 605 4.39 13.31 25.28
CA ILE A 605 5.24 12.89 26.40
C ILE A 605 5.40 14.03 27.41
N THR A 606 5.65 15.26 26.93
CA THR A 606 5.81 16.45 27.79
C THR A 606 4.51 16.79 28.52
N GLU A 607 3.35 16.70 27.84
CA GLU A 607 2.02 16.86 28.43
C GLU A 607 1.72 15.84 29.54
N SER A 608 2.33 14.65 29.45
CA SER A 608 2.24 13.60 30.47
C SER A 608 3.15 13.85 31.68
N GLY A 609 3.89 14.98 31.72
CA GLY A 609 4.76 15.36 32.83
C GLY A 609 6.13 14.68 32.82
N ILE A 610 6.56 14.10 31.69
CA ILE A 610 7.85 13.44 31.52
C ILE A 610 8.79 14.37 30.75
N ASN A 611 10.00 14.58 31.26
CA ASN A 611 11.01 15.38 30.60
C ASN A 611 11.77 14.54 29.59
N ILE A 612 11.83 15.02 28.35
CA ILE A 612 12.71 14.44 27.34
C ILE A 612 14.08 15.10 27.47
N GLU A 613 15.10 14.34 27.83
CA GLU A 613 16.47 14.84 27.96
C GLU A 613 17.21 14.82 26.62
N ARG A 614 16.97 13.78 25.81
CA ARG A 614 17.53 13.65 24.46
C ARG A 614 16.47 13.10 23.53
N MET A 615 16.48 13.57 22.29
CA MET A 615 15.53 13.17 21.27
C MET A 615 16.28 12.79 19.99
N LEU A 616 16.21 11.52 19.60
CA LEU A 616 16.78 10.99 18.37
C LEU A 616 15.64 10.71 17.39
N VAL A 617 15.76 11.19 16.15
CA VAL A 617 14.77 10.97 15.08
C VAL A 617 15.52 10.57 13.82
N GLY A 618 15.13 9.46 13.21
CA GLY A 618 15.80 8.98 11.99
C GLY A 618 15.63 7.49 11.77
N THR A 619 16.53 6.92 10.98
CA THR A 619 16.51 5.51 10.58
C THR A 619 17.66 4.77 11.28
N TYR A 620 17.36 4.08 12.37
CA TYR A 620 18.37 3.40 13.21
C TYR A 620 18.26 1.88 13.14
N MET A 621 17.04 1.34 13.04
CA MET A 621 16.78 -0.10 12.85
C MET A 621 15.52 -0.27 12.02
N THR A 622 15.68 -0.70 10.77
CA THR A 622 14.58 -0.85 9.82
C THR A 622 13.94 -2.23 9.87
N SER A 623 12.89 -2.39 9.07
CA SER A 623 12.39 -3.65 8.53
C SER A 623 12.26 -3.47 7.02
N LEU A 624 13.40 -3.51 6.31
CA LEU A 624 13.48 -3.28 4.86
C LEU A 624 12.76 -1.99 4.43
N ASN A 625 11.67 -2.11 3.67
CA ASN A 625 10.84 -1.02 3.18
C ASN A 625 9.50 -0.87 3.93
N MET A 626 9.38 -1.38 5.16
CA MET A 626 8.16 -1.30 5.96
C MET A 626 7.73 0.18 6.15
N PRO A 627 6.56 0.59 5.64
CA PRO A 627 6.05 1.92 5.95
C PRO A 627 5.56 1.92 7.40
N GLY A 628 6.26 2.63 8.27
CA GLY A 628 5.93 2.70 9.69
C GLY A 628 7.04 3.32 10.53
N PHE A 629 6.75 3.51 11.82
CA PHE A 629 7.73 4.01 12.78
C PHE A 629 7.63 3.26 14.11
N SER A 630 8.69 3.34 14.92
CA SER A 630 8.69 2.88 16.30
C SER A 630 9.07 4.00 17.26
N VAL A 631 8.47 3.96 18.45
CA VAL A 631 8.76 4.87 19.55
C VAL A 631 9.48 4.08 20.63
N THR A 632 10.68 4.51 20.99
CA THR A 632 11.50 3.93 22.04
C THR A 632 11.72 4.95 23.14
N LEU A 633 11.51 4.54 24.39
CA LEU A 633 11.86 5.30 25.58
C LEU A 633 12.95 4.55 26.35
N LEU A 634 14.02 5.25 26.68
CA LEU A 634 14.97 4.85 27.73
C LEU A 634 14.67 5.69 28.96
N LEU A 635 14.16 5.07 30.01
CA LEU A 635 13.89 5.73 31.28
C LEU A 635 15.21 5.99 32.03
N LEU A 636 15.49 7.25 32.35
CA LEU A 636 16.71 7.64 33.04
C LEU A 636 16.57 7.38 34.56
N PRO A 637 17.67 7.03 35.23
CA PRO A 637 17.67 6.79 36.67
C PRO A 637 17.38 8.09 37.44
N GLN A 638 16.63 7.95 38.53
CA GLN A 638 16.47 9.00 39.52
C GLN A 638 17.74 9.15 40.35
N SER A 639 17.94 10.33 40.96
CA SER A 639 19.15 10.73 41.69
C SER A 639 19.58 9.75 42.79
N ASP A 640 18.63 8.98 43.34
CA ASP A 640 18.81 8.21 44.58
C ASP A 640 18.80 6.68 44.36
N GLU A 641 18.56 6.21 43.12
CA GLU A 641 18.17 4.81 42.87
C GLU A 641 19.31 3.85 42.48
N THR A 642 20.50 4.29 42.05
CA THR A 642 21.38 3.39 41.27
C THR A 642 22.90 3.65 41.35
N LYS A 643 23.68 2.63 40.95
CA LYS A 643 25.14 2.74 40.67
C LYS A 643 25.46 3.56 39.40
N VAL A 644 24.46 3.88 38.56
CA VAL A 644 24.65 4.51 37.24
C VAL A 644 23.87 5.83 37.21
N SER A 645 24.56 6.97 37.32
CA SER A 645 23.87 8.27 37.36
C SER A 645 23.30 8.69 35.99
N LYS A 646 22.25 9.52 36.02
CA LYS A 646 21.64 10.18 34.84
C LYS A 646 22.72 10.86 33.98
N ASP A 647 23.56 11.68 34.60
CA ASP A 647 24.64 12.40 33.91
C ASP A 647 25.69 11.48 33.28
N LYS A 648 25.92 10.29 33.85
CA LYS A 648 26.82 9.30 33.26
C LYS A 648 26.20 8.73 31.97
N LEU A 649 24.93 8.35 31.99
CA LEU A 649 24.25 7.82 30.80
C LEU A 649 24.15 8.86 29.68
N LEU A 650 23.75 10.09 30.00
CA LEU A 650 23.65 11.17 29.03
C LEU A 650 25.01 11.48 28.39
N ARG A 651 26.09 11.57 29.18
CA ARG A 651 27.44 11.75 28.64
C ARG A 651 27.90 10.61 27.73
N LEU A 652 27.55 9.36 28.05
CA LEU A 652 27.90 8.20 27.21
C LEU A 652 27.10 8.19 25.90
N LEU A 653 25.82 8.57 25.96
CA LEU A 653 24.98 8.73 24.78
C LEU A 653 25.49 9.86 23.88
N ASP A 654 25.80 11.02 24.47
CA ASP A 654 26.30 12.23 23.80
C ASP A 654 27.73 12.08 23.25
N ALA A 655 28.45 11.04 23.66
CA ALA A 655 29.81 10.79 23.18
C ALA A 655 29.83 10.65 21.64
N PRO A 656 30.64 11.44 20.89
CA PRO A 656 30.60 11.48 19.42
C PRO A 656 30.90 10.14 18.74
N ALA A 657 29.93 9.49 18.08
CA ALA A 657 30.20 8.27 17.32
C ALA A 657 30.48 8.59 15.84
N LYS A 658 31.61 8.10 15.31
CA LYS A 658 31.94 8.17 13.88
C LYS A 658 31.57 6.85 13.21
N THR A 659 30.28 6.71 12.90
CA THR A 659 29.73 5.57 12.17
C THR A 659 28.81 6.09 11.07
N PRO A 660 28.57 5.31 9.99
CA PRO A 660 27.71 5.74 8.88
C PRO A 660 26.25 5.94 9.32
N ALA A 661 25.84 5.32 10.42
CA ALA A 661 24.46 5.27 10.86
C ALA A 661 24.12 6.05 12.13
N TRP A 662 25.12 6.55 12.86
CA TRP A 662 24.87 7.36 14.04
C TRP A 662 24.74 8.84 13.66
N THR A 663 23.58 9.20 13.10
CA THR A 663 23.23 10.59 12.78
C THR A 663 22.79 11.30 14.06
N TRP A 664 23.75 11.88 14.79
CA TRP A 664 23.49 12.48 16.10
C TRP A 664 22.59 13.72 16.05
N THR A 665 21.73 13.85 17.06
CA THR A 665 20.89 15.02 17.36
C THR A 665 21.30 15.65 18.69
N SER A 666 20.97 16.93 18.89
CA SER A 666 21.38 17.78 20.02
C SER A 666 21.60 17.07 21.37
N GLY A 667 22.73 17.37 22.01
CA GLY A 667 23.09 16.96 23.39
C GLY A 667 22.43 17.84 24.45
N ALA A 668 21.35 18.51 24.08
CA ALA A 668 20.54 19.35 24.94
C ALA A 668 19.08 18.91 24.81
N SER A 669 18.30 19.16 25.86
CA SER A 669 16.87 18.89 25.88
C SER A 669 16.17 19.62 24.72
N PRO A 670 15.19 18.99 24.04
CA PRO A 670 14.46 19.61 22.95
C PRO A 670 13.68 20.83 23.45
N ILE A 671 13.65 21.90 22.65
CA ILE A 671 12.92 23.13 22.97
C ILE A 671 11.65 23.19 22.13
N THR A 672 10.48 23.18 22.78
CA THR A 672 9.18 23.49 22.16
C THR A 672 8.98 25.01 22.07
N ARG A 673 9.72 25.70 21.19
CA ARG A 673 9.48 27.12 20.88
C ARG A 673 8.76 27.24 19.54
N SER A 674 7.44 27.46 19.57
CA SER A 674 6.75 28.11 18.46
C SER A 674 6.94 29.61 18.60
N SER A 675 8.08 30.14 18.16
CA SER A 675 8.24 31.59 18.07
C SER A 675 7.47 32.08 16.86
N VAL A 676 6.23 32.52 17.06
CA VAL A 676 5.52 33.32 16.08
C VAL A 676 6.35 34.61 15.91
N ALA A 677 7.03 34.74 14.77
CA ALA A 677 7.69 36.00 14.44
C ALA A 677 6.64 37.12 14.51
N SER A 678 6.96 38.22 15.20
CA SER A 678 6.07 39.37 15.27
C SER A 678 5.72 39.82 13.84
N PRO A 679 4.43 40.01 13.50
CA PRO A 679 4.06 40.43 12.16
C PRO A 679 4.73 41.78 11.84
N LEU A 680 5.44 41.83 10.71
CA LEU A 680 5.90 43.09 10.12
C LEU A 680 4.67 43.98 9.87
N ALA A 681 4.76 45.25 10.26
CA ALA A 681 3.66 46.20 10.19
C ALA A 681 2.96 46.16 8.82
N GLU A 682 1.67 45.84 8.82
CA GLU A 682 0.84 45.78 7.61
C GLU A 682 0.88 47.12 6.87
N ALA A 683 1.23 47.08 5.58
CA ALA A 683 1.11 48.23 4.71
C ALA A 683 -0.37 48.63 4.64
N SER A 684 -0.67 49.90 4.95
CA SER A 684 -2.02 50.42 5.03
C SER A 684 -2.79 50.18 3.71
N THR A 685 -3.72 49.23 3.70
CA THR A 685 -4.62 49.02 2.57
C THR A 685 -5.64 50.17 2.52
N GLN A 686 -5.77 50.83 1.37
CA GLN A 686 -6.74 51.91 1.19
C GLN A 686 -8.17 51.34 1.32
N LYS A 687 -8.91 51.79 2.35
CA LYS A 687 -10.35 51.56 2.46
C LYS A 687 -11.06 52.32 1.34
N GLY A 688 -11.81 51.62 0.50
CA GLY A 688 -12.65 52.24 -0.52
C GLY A 688 -13.79 53.04 0.12
N SER A 689 -14.24 54.10 -0.56
CA SER A 689 -15.37 54.94 -0.10
C SER A 689 -16.74 54.28 -0.25
N THR A 690 -16.83 53.16 -0.97
CA THR A 690 -18.09 52.47 -1.29
C THR A 690 -17.93 50.95 -1.07
N PRO A 691 -18.81 50.29 -0.28
CA PRO A 691 -18.76 48.85 -0.06
C PRO A 691 -18.85 48.04 -1.36
N ALA A 692 -18.25 46.85 -1.40
CA ALA A 692 -18.45 45.94 -2.54
C ALA A 692 -19.92 45.53 -2.62
N SER A 693 -20.53 45.51 -3.81
CA SER A 693 -21.90 45.03 -3.97
C SER A 693 -21.97 43.54 -3.57
N ASN A 694 -23.10 43.12 -3.00
CA ASN A 694 -23.35 41.71 -2.71
C ASN A 694 -23.18 40.85 -3.97
N GLN A 695 -23.47 41.41 -5.14
CA GLN A 695 -23.32 40.77 -6.44
C GLN A 695 -21.87 40.40 -6.79
N PHE A 696 -20.89 41.27 -6.51
CA PHE A 696 -19.47 40.96 -6.70
C PHE A 696 -19.00 39.83 -5.79
N SER A 697 -19.29 39.93 -4.49
CA SER A 697 -18.92 38.91 -3.51
C SER A 697 -19.57 37.56 -3.82
N ASP A 698 -20.82 37.55 -4.30
CA ASP A 698 -21.52 36.33 -4.70
C ASP A 698 -20.92 35.71 -5.98
N LEU A 699 -20.46 36.52 -6.94
CA LEU A 699 -19.72 36.06 -8.12
C LEU A 699 -18.42 35.36 -7.73
N VAL A 700 -17.60 36.00 -6.87
CA VAL A 700 -16.34 35.42 -6.40
C VAL A 700 -16.59 34.13 -5.61
N ARG A 701 -17.61 34.11 -4.73
CA ARG A 701 -18.00 32.91 -3.97
C ARG A 701 -18.33 31.73 -4.90
N ARG A 702 -19.06 31.97 -6.00
CA ARG A 702 -19.38 30.92 -6.98
C ARG A 702 -18.15 30.41 -7.71
N ALA A 703 -17.23 31.30 -8.10
CA ALA A 703 -15.97 30.93 -8.74
C ALA A 703 -15.10 30.05 -7.82
N CYS A 704 -14.95 30.44 -6.54
CA CYS A 704 -14.23 29.65 -5.54
C CYS A 704 -14.87 28.27 -5.34
N HIS A 705 -16.20 28.19 -5.20
CA HIS A 705 -16.87 26.90 -5.08
C HIS A 705 -16.75 26.03 -6.35
N ALA A 706 -16.66 26.62 -7.53
CA ALA A 706 -16.43 25.87 -8.77
C ALA A 706 -15.03 25.23 -8.77
N LEU A 707 -13.99 25.97 -8.36
CA LEU A 707 -12.64 25.43 -8.20
C LEU A 707 -12.57 24.31 -7.15
N ILE A 708 -13.18 24.52 -5.97
CA ILE A 708 -13.18 23.51 -4.89
C ILE A 708 -13.86 22.21 -5.36
N ARG A 709 -14.95 22.31 -6.14
CA ARG A 709 -15.61 21.12 -6.71
C ARG A 709 -14.77 20.43 -7.79
N ALA A 710 -14.01 21.19 -8.56
CA ALA A 710 -13.18 20.67 -9.64
C ALA A 710 -11.84 20.09 -9.14
N GLU A 711 -11.46 20.33 -7.89
CA GLU A 711 -10.17 19.89 -7.34
C GLU A 711 -9.83 18.42 -7.61
N PRO A 712 -10.71 17.44 -7.34
CA PRO A 712 -10.35 16.03 -7.55
C PRO A 712 -10.03 15.71 -9.01
N GLU A 713 -10.78 16.34 -9.94
CA GLU A 713 -10.58 16.18 -11.38
C GLU A 713 -9.27 16.82 -11.83
N ILE A 714 -8.99 18.05 -11.37
CA ILE A 714 -7.77 18.79 -11.71
C ILE A 714 -6.52 18.06 -11.17
N THR A 715 -6.57 17.59 -9.92
CA THR A 715 -5.49 16.80 -9.30
C THR A 715 -5.26 15.50 -10.08
N GLN A 716 -6.32 14.82 -10.53
CA GLN A 716 -6.20 13.62 -11.35
C GLN A 716 -5.54 13.91 -12.71
N MET A 717 -5.94 15.00 -13.39
CA MET A 717 -5.31 15.41 -14.64
C MET A 717 -3.82 15.72 -14.42
N ASP A 718 -3.49 16.41 -13.33
CA ASP A 718 -2.12 16.82 -13.00
C ASP A 718 -1.23 15.66 -12.58
N GLN A 719 -1.77 14.56 -12.04
CA GLN A 719 -1.01 13.34 -11.82
C GLN A 719 -0.56 12.66 -13.13
N ILE A 720 -1.29 12.91 -14.24
CA ILE A 720 -0.94 12.37 -15.56
C ILE A 720 0.10 13.25 -16.25
N VAL A 721 -0.04 14.58 -16.16
CA VAL A 721 0.73 15.54 -16.98
C VAL A 721 1.66 16.46 -16.18
N GLY A 722 1.72 16.32 -14.86
CA GLY A 722 2.47 17.15 -13.92
C GLY A 722 2.87 16.38 -12.66
N ASP A 723 2.86 17.06 -11.50
CA ASP A 723 3.24 16.50 -10.19
C ASP A 723 2.06 16.26 -9.23
N GLY A 724 0.83 16.52 -9.68
CA GLY A 724 -0.40 16.15 -8.97
C GLY A 724 -0.78 17.09 -7.84
N ASP A 725 -0.26 18.32 -7.80
CA ASP A 725 -0.54 19.30 -6.74
C ASP A 725 -1.45 20.46 -7.20
N CYS A 726 -1.71 20.60 -8.50
CA CYS A 726 -2.39 21.75 -9.08
C CYS A 726 -3.80 21.96 -8.49
N GLY A 727 -4.61 20.89 -8.41
CA GLY A 727 -5.96 20.97 -7.87
C GLY A 727 -5.96 21.40 -6.40
N THR A 728 -5.14 20.75 -5.57
CA THR A 728 -5.02 21.10 -4.14
C THR A 728 -4.55 22.53 -3.92
N THR A 729 -3.63 23.03 -4.77
CA THR A 729 -3.16 24.42 -4.75
C THR A 729 -4.29 25.40 -5.08
N LEU A 730 -5.08 25.14 -6.12
CA LEU A 730 -6.23 25.99 -6.49
C LEU A 730 -7.32 25.97 -5.42
N LYS A 731 -7.56 24.82 -4.79
CA LYS A 731 -8.51 24.68 -3.67
C LYS A 731 -8.08 25.51 -2.48
N ALA A 732 -6.81 25.45 -2.07
CA ALA A 732 -6.29 26.24 -0.95
C ALA A 732 -6.49 27.75 -1.17
N GLY A 733 -6.19 28.25 -2.37
CA GLY A 733 -6.46 29.63 -2.74
C GLY A 733 -7.95 29.98 -2.70
N ALA A 734 -8.81 29.11 -3.21
CA ALA A 734 -10.27 29.31 -3.20
C ALA A 734 -10.85 29.34 -1.78
N GLU A 735 -10.42 28.44 -0.90
CA GLU A 735 -10.84 28.39 0.51
C GLU A 735 -10.38 29.64 1.28
N ALA A 736 -9.14 30.08 1.10
CA ALA A 736 -8.63 31.29 1.74
C ALA A 736 -9.41 32.56 1.32
N VAL A 737 -9.80 32.66 0.03
CA VAL A 737 -10.64 33.76 -0.46
C VAL A 737 -12.05 33.69 0.13
N LEU A 738 -12.65 32.50 0.25
CA LEU A 738 -13.95 32.32 0.89
C LEU A 738 -13.93 32.73 2.37
N ASP A 739 -12.87 32.35 3.09
CA ASP A 739 -12.69 32.73 4.49
C ASP A 739 -12.58 34.25 4.64
N ALA A 740 -11.87 34.92 3.74
CA ALA A 740 -11.78 36.38 3.72
C ALA A 740 -13.14 37.04 3.40
N LEU A 741 -13.90 36.51 2.43
CA LEU A 741 -15.24 37.01 2.07
C LEU A 741 -16.25 36.93 3.22
N ASN A 742 -16.06 35.99 4.16
CA ASN A 742 -16.91 35.86 5.34
C ASN A 742 -16.58 36.89 6.44
N LYS A 743 -15.46 37.61 6.33
CA LYS A 743 -15.08 38.65 7.30
C LYS A 743 -15.81 39.97 6.99
N PRO A 744 -16.40 40.66 7.99
CA PRO A 744 -17.13 41.91 7.79
C PRO A 744 -16.28 43.01 7.13
N GLU A 745 -14.97 43.00 7.41
CA GLU A 745 -14.01 43.96 6.89
C GLU A 745 -13.86 43.88 5.38
N PHE A 746 -14.06 42.71 4.78
CA PHE A 746 -13.89 42.51 3.34
C PHE A 746 -14.91 43.31 2.52
N ALA A 747 -16.13 43.44 3.04
CA ALA A 747 -17.19 44.22 2.40
C ALA A 747 -16.84 45.72 2.29
N SER A 748 -15.91 46.22 3.12
CA SER A 748 -15.54 47.64 3.16
C SER A 748 -14.55 48.07 2.07
N TYR A 749 -13.98 47.15 1.29
CA TYR A 749 -12.94 47.47 0.31
C TYR A 749 -13.46 47.95 -1.07
N GLY A 750 -14.74 47.74 -1.38
CA GLY A 750 -15.28 47.99 -2.73
C GLY A 750 -14.70 47.03 -3.78
N ALA A 751 -15.30 46.93 -4.98
CA ALA A 751 -14.87 45.95 -5.99
C ALA A 751 -13.35 46.04 -6.34
N ARG A 752 -12.81 47.25 -6.46
CA ARG A 752 -11.38 47.48 -6.76
C ARG A 752 -10.46 47.05 -5.61
N GLY A 753 -10.79 47.41 -4.38
CA GLY A 753 -10.01 47.02 -3.21
C GLY A 753 -10.13 45.53 -2.91
N SER A 754 -11.30 44.93 -3.16
CA SER A 754 -11.52 43.50 -3.02
C SER A 754 -10.66 42.68 -3.99
N ILE A 755 -10.49 43.10 -5.26
CA ILE A 755 -9.59 42.41 -6.21
C ILE A 755 -8.13 42.49 -5.73
N SER A 756 -7.69 43.64 -5.23
CA SER A 756 -6.34 43.79 -4.67
C SER A 756 -6.11 42.87 -3.47
N GLN A 757 -7.10 42.77 -2.57
CA GLN A 757 -7.03 41.88 -1.40
C GLN A 757 -7.03 40.40 -1.81
N ILE A 758 -7.86 40.02 -2.78
CA ILE A 758 -7.86 38.66 -3.33
C ILE A 758 -6.48 38.30 -3.89
N GLY A 759 -5.80 39.22 -4.58
CA GLY A 759 -4.46 38.97 -5.11
C GLY A 759 -3.39 38.68 -4.04
N GLN A 760 -3.50 39.36 -2.89
CA GLN A 760 -2.63 39.10 -1.72
C GLN A 760 -2.94 37.75 -1.08
N ILE A 761 -4.22 37.50 -0.77
CA ILE A 761 -4.68 36.23 -0.16
C ILE A 761 -4.28 35.04 -1.03
N VAL A 762 -4.48 35.14 -2.35
CA VAL A 762 -4.08 34.12 -3.31
C VAL A 762 -2.57 33.90 -3.30
N GLY A 763 -1.77 34.97 -3.23
CA GLY A 763 -0.32 34.87 -3.15
C GLY A 763 0.19 34.22 -1.87
N ASP A 764 -0.51 34.44 -0.75
CA ASP A 764 -0.15 33.86 0.56
C ASP A 764 -0.61 32.40 0.70
N ALA A 765 -1.77 32.05 0.14
CA ALA A 765 -2.39 30.74 0.30
C ALA A 765 -1.95 29.73 -0.78
N MET A 766 -1.59 30.18 -1.98
CA MET A 766 -1.20 29.30 -3.08
C MET A 766 0.32 29.21 -3.21
N GLY A 767 0.85 28.00 -3.12
CA GLY A 767 2.27 27.73 -3.37
C GLY A 767 2.64 27.61 -4.86
N GLY A 768 3.94 27.51 -5.10
CA GLY A 768 4.48 27.11 -6.41
C GLY A 768 4.27 28.11 -7.55
N THR A 769 4.37 27.59 -8.78
CA THR A 769 4.27 28.42 -10.00
C THR A 769 2.85 28.95 -10.20
N SER A 770 1.82 28.15 -9.87
CA SER A 770 0.42 28.55 -9.99
C SER A 770 0.09 29.75 -9.09
N GLY A 771 0.45 29.70 -7.80
CA GLY A 771 0.20 30.83 -6.88
C GLY A 771 0.80 32.15 -7.37
N ALA A 772 2.05 32.11 -7.85
CA ALA A 772 2.70 33.28 -8.43
C ALA A 772 1.96 33.82 -9.67
N LEU A 773 1.57 32.96 -10.61
CA LEU A 773 0.89 33.38 -11.85
C LEU A 773 -0.48 34.00 -11.58
N TYR A 774 -1.28 33.39 -10.70
CA TYR A 774 -2.58 33.94 -10.30
C TYR A 774 -2.44 35.26 -9.53
N SER A 775 -1.52 35.34 -8.57
CA SER A 775 -1.28 36.57 -7.80
C SER A 775 -0.81 37.71 -8.71
N ILE A 776 0.15 37.46 -9.62
CA ILE A 776 0.62 38.45 -10.61
C ILE A 776 -0.54 38.97 -11.46
N TYR A 777 -1.37 38.08 -12.00
CA TYR A 777 -2.50 38.48 -12.85
C TYR A 777 -3.54 39.29 -12.07
N ILE A 778 -3.94 38.84 -10.88
CA ILE A 778 -4.97 39.51 -10.07
C ILE A 778 -4.47 40.86 -9.55
N SER A 779 -3.21 40.95 -9.11
CA SER A 779 -2.60 42.23 -8.71
C SER A 779 -2.48 43.21 -9.87
N ALA A 780 -2.11 42.73 -11.07
CA ALA A 780 -2.07 43.57 -12.27
C ALA A 780 -3.48 44.01 -12.72
N LEU A 781 -4.49 43.15 -12.56
CA LEU A 781 -5.89 43.49 -12.82
C LEU A 781 -6.36 44.61 -11.86
N ALA A 782 -6.02 44.51 -10.58
CA ALA A 782 -6.31 45.57 -9.60
C ALA A 782 -5.62 46.90 -10.00
N GLN A 783 -4.36 46.85 -10.42
CA GLN A 783 -3.61 48.02 -10.90
C GLN A 783 -4.26 48.66 -12.14
N GLY A 784 -4.68 47.86 -13.12
CA GLY A 784 -5.38 48.34 -14.32
C GLY A 784 -6.69 49.06 -13.99
N LEU A 785 -7.45 48.53 -13.02
CA LEU A 785 -8.70 49.14 -12.55
C LEU A 785 -8.49 50.42 -11.72
N GLN A 786 -7.33 50.57 -11.06
CA GLN A 786 -6.97 51.80 -10.34
C GLN A 786 -6.57 52.92 -11.32
N GLY A 787 -5.83 52.59 -12.38
CA GLY A 787 -5.36 53.52 -13.41
C GLY A 787 -6.45 54.15 -14.29
N ALA A 788 -7.64 53.52 -14.38
CA ALA A 788 -8.77 54.01 -15.18
C ALA A 788 -9.58 55.17 -14.54
N SER A 789 -8.99 55.89 -13.59
CA SER A 789 -9.68 56.93 -12.81
C SER A 789 -9.59 58.31 -13.46
N SER A 790 -10.72 58.75 -14.04
CA SER A 790 -11.12 60.14 -14.03
C SER A 790 -12.54 60.24 -13.45
N GLY A 791 -12.64 60.44 -12.13
CA GLY A 791 -13.72 61.21 -11.53
C GLY A 791 -14.98 60.52 -10.97
N ASP A 792 -15.26 59.24 -11.20
CA ASP A 792 -16.58 58.69 -10.81
C ASP A 792 -16.52 57.55 -9.76
N SER A 793 -17.31 57.71 -8.69
CA SER A 793 -17.43 56.83 -7.52
C SER A 793 -18.30 55.57 -7.77
N GLY A 794 -18.35 55.10 -9.02
CA GLY A 794 -19.18 53.97 -9.47
C GLY A 794 -18.45 52.63 -9.57
N GLU A 795 -19.21 51.54 -9.72
CA GLU A 795 -18.65 50.23 -10.09
C GLU A 795 -17.96 50.31 -11.47
N PRO A 796 -16.83 49.60 -11.69
CA PRO A 796 -16.16 49.64 -12.98
C PRO A 796 -17.06 49.13 -14.12
N THR A 797 -17.00 49.80 -15.28
CA THR A 797 -17.76 49.39 -16.45
C THR A 797 -17.16 48.12 -17.09
N ARG A 798 -17.94 47.42 -17.91
CA ARG A 798 -17.46 46.25 -18.67
C ARG A 798 -16.20 46.57 -19.49
N GLY A 799 -16.15 47.74 -20.13
CA GLY A 799 -14.96 48.20 -20.88
C GLY A 799 -13.73 48.36 -19.98
N GLN A 800 -13.90 48.94 -18.78
CA GLN A 800 -12.80 49.07 -17.82
C GLN A 800 -12.28 47.72 -17.31
N TYR A 801 -13.16 46.72 -17.12
CA TYR A 801 -12.73 45.35 -16.80
C TYR A 801 -11.99 44.69 -17.96
N ALA A 802 -12.42 44.89 -19.21
CA ALA A 802 -11.74 44.36 -20.39
C ALA A 802 -10.34 44.97 -20.56
N ASP A 803 -10.22 46.29 -20.43
CA ASP A 803 -8.93 47.00 -20.51
C ASP A 803 -7.98 46.58 -19.39
N ALA A 804 -8.48 46.47 -18.16
CA ALA A 804 -7.68 46.02 -17.03
C ALA A 804 -7.25 44.55 -17.17
N ALA A 805 -8.10 43.67 -17.72
CA ALA A 805 -7.77 42.28 -17.98
C ALA A 805 -6.71 42.15 -19.09
N ALA A 806 -6.79 42.97 -20.14
CA ALA A 806 -5.76 43.06 -21.17
C ALA A 806 -4.42 43.55 -20.59
N PHE A 807 -4.45 44.59 -19.76
CA PHE A 807 -3.26 45.06 -19.03
C PHE A 807 -2.67 43.97 -18.13
N ALA A 808 -3.51 43.25 -17.40
CA ALA A 808 -3.08 42.15 -16.53
C ALA A 808 -2.41 41.01 -17.30
N LEU A 809 -2.95 40.65 -18.46
CA LEU A 809 -2.36 39.63 -19.34
C LEU A 809 -0.98 40.05 -19.87
N GLU A 810 -0.83 41.30 -20.32
CA GLU A 810 0.47 41.83 -20.76
C GLU A 810 1.50 41.88 -19.63
N ARG A 811 1.08 42.21 -18.40
CA ARG A 811 1.95 42.14 -17.22
C ARG A 811 2.34 40.71 -16.91
N LEU A 812 1.40 39.76 -16.94
CA LEU A 812 1.68 38.33 -16.75
C LEU A 812 2.74 37.86 -17.76
N TYR A 813 2.62 38.26 -19.02
CA TYR A 813 3.57 38.00 -20.11
C TYR A 813 5.00 38.49 -19.88
N THR A 814 5.23 39.44 -18.97
CA THR A 814 6.60 39.85 -18.59
C THR A 814 7.28 38.86 -17.64
N TYR A 815 6.51 38.05 -16.92
CA TYR A 815 7.01 37.11 -15.92
C TYR A 815 6.93 35.64 -16.35
N THR A 816 6.08 35.32 -17.34
CA THR A 816 6.03 33.99 -17.96
C THR A 816 6.39 34.02 -19.44
N ARG A 817 7.07 32.96 -19.89
CA ARG A 817 7.34 32.71 -21.32
C ARG A 817 6.18 32.01 -22.05
N ALA A 818 5.17 31.53 -21.31
CA ALA A 818 4.02 30.85 -21.90
C ALA A 818 3.22 31.80 -22.79
N ARG A 819 2.86 31.35 -24.01
CA ARG A 819 2.06 32.07 -25.00
C ARG A 819 1.14 31.08 -25.73
N PRO A 820 -0.13 31.41 -25.97
CA PRO A 820 -1.02 30.51 -26.71
C PRO A 820 -0.49 30.24 -28.13
N PRO A 821 -0.57 28.99 -28.64
CA PRO A 821 -0.83 27.77 -27.88
C PRO A 821 0.43 27.30 -27.13
N SER A 822 0.35 27.21 -25.79
CA SER A 822 1.43 26.76 -24.90
C SER A 822 1.09 25.56 -24.03
N ARG A 823 -0.19 25.19 -23.96
CA ARG A 823 -0.70 24.13 -23.06
C ARG A 823 -0.47 24.49 -21.59
N THR A 824 -1.00 25.62 -21.16
CA THR A 824 -0.94 26.14 -19.79
C THR A 824 -2.22 26.91 -19.44
N LEU A 825 -2.34 27.39 -18.20
CA LEU A 825 -3.41 28.32 -17.78
C LEU A 825 -3.51 29.59 -18.64
N VAL A 826 -2.43 29.97 -19.33
CA VAL A 826 -2.40 31.16 -20.20
C VAL A 826 -3.31 30.98 -21.41
N ASP A 827 -3.45 29.76 -21.93
CA ASP A 827 -4.21 29.47 -23.15
C ASP A 827 -5.69 29.90 -23.04
N PRO A 828 -6.47 29.41 -22.06
CA PRO A 828 -7.85 29.87 -21.87
C PRO A 828 -7.94 31.29 -21.34
N LEU A 829 -6.98 31.75 -20.54
CA LEU A 829 -6.98 33.11 -20.01
C LEU A 829 -6.83 34.15 -21.14
N ALA A 830 -5.91 33.94 -22.07
CA ALA A 830 -5.71 34.81 -23.21
C ALA A 830 -6.94 34.80 -24.14
N ALA A 831 -7.50 33.63 -24.45
CA ALA A 831 -8.71 33.51 -25.26
C ALA A 831 -9.91 34.26 -24.65
N PHE A 832 -10.06 34.19 -23.32
CA PHE A 832 -11.08 34.95 -22.59
C PHE A 832 -10.87 36.47 -22.72
N VAL A 833 -9.66 36.94 -22.42
CA VAL A 833 -9.31 38.36 -22.44
C VAL A 833 -9.39 38.96 -23.84
N GLU A 834 -8.94 38.24 -24.87
CA GLU A 834 -9.05 38.66 -26.27
C GLU A 834 -10.51 38.79 -26.71
N SER A 835 -11.37 37.86 -26.28
CA SER A 835 -12.81 37.91 -26.58
C SER A 835 -13.51 39.07 -25.86
N LEU A 836 -13.04 39.48 -24.67
CA LEU A 836 -13.58 40.64 -23.96
C LEU A 836 -13.25 41.98 -24.60
N LYS A 837 -12.27 42.06 -25.52
CA LYS A 837 -11.95 43.29 -26.26
C LYS A 837 -13.03 43.67 -27.25
N ASP A 838 -13.86 42.72 -27.68
CA ASP A 838 -15.00 42.99 -28.55
C ASP A 838 -16.15 43.60 -27.72
N PRO A 839 -16.50 44.89 -27.95
CA PRO A 839 -17.58 45.54 -27.22
C PRO A 839 -18.94 44.86 -27.42
N ASP A 840 -19.12 44.13 -28.52
CA ASP A 840 -20.38 43.43 -28.85
C ASP A 840 -20.40 41.97 -28.36
N ALA A 841 -19.28 41.41 -27.89
CA ALA A 841 -19.22 40.02 -27.44
C ALA A 841 -19.94 39.81 -26.09
N HIS A 842 -20.73 38.74 -25.99
CA HIS A 842 -21.34 38.35 -24.71
C HIS A 842 -20.32 37.64 -23.80
N LEU A 843 -20.53 37.69 -22.47
CA LEU A 843 -19.65 37.02 -21.50
C LEU A 843 -19.61 35.50 -21.74
N GLU A 844 -20.73 34.94 -22.20
CA GLU A 844 -20.89 33.56 -22.65
C GLU A 844 -19.94 33.23 -23.81
N GLN A 845 -19.81 34.13 -24.79
CA GLN A 845 -18.91 33.92 -25.94
C GLN A 845 -17.45 33.94 -25.53
N ALA A 846 -17.08 34.85 -24.61
CA ALA A 846 -15.73 34.88 -24.04
C ALA A 846 -15.42 33.61 -23.24
N PHE A 847 -16.40 33.10 -22.48
CA PHE A 847 -16.29 31.82 -21.78
C PHE A 847 -16.14 30.65 -22.76
N GLU A 848 -16.94 30.58 -23.82
CA GLU A 848 -16.84 29.53 -24.84
C GLU A 848 -15.48 29.53 -25.55
N ALA A 849 -14.88 30.71 -25.78
CA ALA A 849 -13.53 30.82 -26.30
C ALA A 849 -12.49 30.23 -25.32
N ALA A 850 -12.60 30.59 -24.03
CA ALA A 850 -11.74 30.06 -22.98
C ALA A 850 -11.90 28.54 -22.82
N GLN A 851 -13.13 28.04 -22.85
CA GLN A 851 -13.43 26.62 -22.73
C GLN A 851 -12.81 25.82 -23.90
N ARG A 852 -12.98 26.29 -25.14
CA ARG A 852 -12.35 25.66 -26.30
C ARG A 852 -10.83 25.63 -26.18
N ALA A 853 -10.22 26.75 -25.80
CA ALA A 853 -8.77 26.82 -25.60
C ALA A 853 -8.29 25.86 -24.49
N ALA A 854 -9.04 25.71 -23.39
CA ALA A 854 -8.74 24.74 -22.35
C ALA A 854 -8.87 23.29 -22.85
N GLU A 855 -9.90 22.97 -23.62
CA GLU A 855 -10.12 21.62 -24.17
C GLU A 855 -9.09 21.25 -25.25
N GLU A 856 -8.62 22.22 -26.04
CA GLU A 856 -7.62 22.02 -27.08
C GLU A 856 -6.24 21.65 -26.52
N THR A 857 -5.96 22.02 -25.26
CA THR A 857 -4.68 21.67 -24.59
C THR A 857 -4.37 20.18 -24.62
N LYS A 858 -5.37 19.30 -24.64
CA LYS A 858 -5.18 17.83 -24.72
C LYS A 858 -4.52 17.36 -26.02
N ASN A 859 -4.61 18.18 -27.07
CA ASN A 859 -4.06 17.90 -28.40
C ASN A 859 -2.76 18.67 -28.66
N LEU A 860 -2.35 19.56 -27.75
CA LEU A 860 -1.18 20.40 -27.93
C LEU A 860 0.07 19.76 -27.31
N PRO A 861 1.24 19.88 -27.95
CA PRO A 861 2.50 19.56 -27.30
C PRO A 861 2.76 20.57 -26.18
N ALA A 862 3.24 20.10 -25.03
CA ALA A 862 3.59 20.97 -23.92
C ALA A 862 4.85 21.79 -24.27
N ARG A 863 4.70 23.13 -24.34
CA ARG A 863 5.81 24.05 -24.68
C ARG A 863 6.33 24.84 -23.48
N ALA A 864 5.57 24.85 -22.39
CA ALA A 864 5.90 25.52 -21.14
C ALA A 864 5.23 24.78 -19.97
N GLY A 865 5.59 25.13 -18.74
CA GLY A 865 5.06 24.49 -17.53
C GLY A 865 5.67 23.11 -17.26
N ARG A 866 5.13 22.41 -16.25
CA ARG A 866 5.64 21.09 -15.82
C ARG A 866 5.43 20.00 -16.87
N ALA A 867 4.33 20.09 -17.63
CA ALA A 867 4.02 19.18 -18.72
C ALA A 867 5.10 19.14 -19.82
N ALA A 868 5.93 20.18 -19.95
CA ALA A 868 7.04 20.20 -20.91
C ALA A 868 8.17 19.21 -20.58
N TYR A 869 8.23 18.70 -19.35
CA TYR A 869 9.21 17.69 -18.92
C TYR A 869 8.67 16.25 -18.93
N VAL A 870 7.37 16.08 -19.18
CA VAL A 870 6.71 14.76 -19.20
C VAL A 870 6.75 14.20 -20.62
N ASN A 871 6.84 12.86 -20.75
CA ASN A 871 6.86 12.19 -22.05
C ASN A 871 5.64 12.61 -22.90
N ALA A 872 5.88 13.07 -24.13
CA ALA A 872 4.85 13.56 -25.04
C ALA A 872 3.71 12.56 -25.32
N GLU A 873 3.98 11.25 -25.22
CA GLU A 873 2.95 10.21 -25.36
C GLU A 873 2.04 10.11 -24.13
N ALA A 874 2.58 10.29 -22.92
CA ALA A 874 1.82 10.27 -21.66
C ALA A 874 0.90 11.49 -21.50
N VAL A 875 1.24 12.56 -22.21
CA VAL A 875 0.60 13.88 -22.15
C VAL A 875 -0.57 13.99 -23.15
N LYS A 876 -0.72 13.01 -24.06
CA LYS A 876 -1.74 13.00 -25.11
C LYS A 876 -3.11 12.56 -24.57
N GLY A 877 -4.15 13.36 -24.84
CA GLY A 877 -5.54 13.00 -24.49
C GLY A 877 -6.06 13.57 -23.17
N THR A 878 -5.18 14.14 -22.33
CA THR A 878 -5.54 14.81 -21.06
C THR A 878 -5.37 16.32 -21.20
N CYS A 879 -6.35 17.12 -20.75
CA CYS A 879 -6.23 18.58 -20.75
C CYS A 879 -5.14 19.08 -19.78
N ASP A 880 -4.67 20.31 -19.96
CA ASP A 880 -3.81 20.98 -19.00
C ASP A 880 -4.59 21.32 -17.71
N PRO A 881 -4.11 20.92 -16.52
CA PRO A 881 -4.77 21.17 -15.24
C PRO A 881 -4.95 22.66 -14.94
N GLY A 882 -3.94 23.48 -15.26
CA GLY A 882 -4.01 24.93 -15.08
C GLY A 882 -5.07 25.57 -16.00
N ALA A 883 -5.12 25.13 -17.26
CA ALA A 883 -6.13 25.57 -18.21
C ALA A 883 -7.54 25.14 -17.79
N TRP A 884 -7.69 23.91 -17.30
CA TRP A 884 -8.96 23.41 -16.77
C TRP A 884 -9.40 24.20 -15.53
N GLY A 885 -8.47 24.53 -14.65
CA GLY A 885 -8.70 25.41 -13.50
C GLY A 885 -9.26 26.78 -13.90
N ILE A 886 -8.67 27.44 -14.90
CA ILE A 886 -9.21 28.71 -15.45
C ILE A 886 -10.61 28.53 -16.01
N ARG A 887 -10.86 27.46 -16.78
CA ARG A 887 -12.19 27.15 -17.31
C ARG A 887 -13.22 26.98 -16.19
N CYS A 888 -12.93 26.23 -15.14
CA CYS A 888 -13.82 26.04 -13.99
C CYS A 888 -14.06 27.36 -13.22
N LEU A 889 -13.02 28.17 -13.04
CA LEU A 889 -13.15 29.50 -12.42
C LEU A 889 -14.10 30.40 -13.21
N LEU A 890 -13.93 30.47 -14.54
CA LEU A 890 -14.78 31.29 -15.41
C LEU A 890 -16.22 30.75 -15.49
N GLU A 891 -16.41 29.43 -15.47
CA GLU A 891 -17.74 28.81 -15.42
C GLU A 891 -18.52 29.23 -14.16
N GLY A 892 -17.83 29.28 -13.02
CA GLY A 892 -18.40 29.76 -11.76
C GLY A 892 -18.83 31.23 -11.81
N LEU A 893 -18.08 32.07 -12.54
CA LEU A 893 -18.45 33.46 -12.80
C LEU A 893 -19.69 33.57 -13.69
N LEU A 894 -19.82 32.69 -14.70
CA LEU A 894 -20.91 32.74 -15.69
C LEU A 894 -22.28 32.29 -15.15
N LYS A 895 -22.34 31.25 -14.30
CA LYS A 895 -23.59 30.60 -13.82
C LYS A 895 -24.50 31.46 -12.92
N GLY A 896 -24.41 32.80 -13.00
CA GLY A 896 -25.32 33.73 -12.34
C GLY A 896 -25.41 35.10 -13.03
N SER A 897 -24.90 35.27 -14.26
CA SER A 897 -24.88 36.55 -14.99
C SER A 897 -26.17 36.81 -15.79
N SER A 898 -27.31 36.27 -15.34
CA SER A 898 -28.62 36.62 -15.91
C SER A 898 -29.14 37.91 -15.25
N LYS A 899 -28.45 39.03 -15.51
CA LYS A 899 -28.98 40.40 -15.52
C LYS A 899 -27.90 41.40 -15.93
#